data_AF-A0A543FQZ1-F1
#
_entry.id   AF-A0A543FQZ1-F1
#
_cell.length_a   1.000
_cell.length_b   1.000
_cell.length_c   1.000
_cell.angle_alpha   90.00
_cell.angle_beta   90.00
_cell.angle_gamma   90.00
#
_symmetry.space_group_name_H-M   'P 1'
#
loop_
_entity.id
_entity.type
_entity.pdbx_description
1 polymer ?
#
loop_
_entity_poly.entity_id
_entity_poly.type
_entity_poly.pdbx_seq_one_letter_code
_entity_poly.pdbx_strand_id
1 'polypeptide(L)'
;MSPGKVSPGKGTDDRRTAARMLRTSDSTDRAATPATEEHPDRQADRTPARLLAQRGLFFGPSALVPEDLYSRVERGAARRERDRVTLAPGSLVNTNTYFGRFHATYWQRWTDIGEVEVSAVASGTGRLRLMASDTNKVWRIVAAVDVREGEATTVRLVGPVDRFVDGGGMWLEIATEIDELTVSDVRWTVAAARAVPPTDIAITTHNRVDDCLNTLQALARDPEALERIRTVHVADQGSDPIESRERFGDIAAALGERLKYVRQPNLGGSGGFARGMLHSTDGAPDEHADVLLMDDDVLLEPELLVRLTAFAASTRHTMIVGAQMLNLLHPGHLHISAEYADPEVLLMGLKMPGALRDEYLLGTDELGLPTNQERRVDTEYNGWWSCLIPAPVIRAIGYPLPLFLQWDDIEYGYRARAHGFPTVSLPGAGVWHADFGWKDGDEWQRYFTIRNGLIMAALHSGFSIRRITGRLAQLVSHQLVAMQYGMTATLLQAVEDFLDGPGVLSDGSAGALARVREIRKAYPETVMHPMSESGGEFHERAVVRAANEPGSETLTFLKRAVYHLAGRSVHRSGSVPAGDAHWWHVSLFERAIVTDMSEQGFRVRTRDKQLAVQLARRAVHLLRRFVREAPALPARYRAELPRLTSRENWERLYDQKG
;
A
#
# COMPACT_ATOMS: atom_id res chain seq x y z
N MET A 1 18.41 6.06 -52.68
CA MET A 1 19.57 6.20 -53.60
C MET A 1 20.86 6.13 -52.79
N SER A 2 21.98 5.79 -53.41
CA SER A 2 23.35 5.73 -52.84
C SER A 2 24.29 6.45 -53.83
N PRO A 3 25.61 6.69 -53.60
CA PRO A 3 26.46 6.23 -52.48
C PRO A 3 27.53 7.22 -51.93
N GLY A 4 28.19 6.83 -50.82
CA GLY A 4 29.65 7.01 -50.63
C GLY A 4 30.18 8.27 -49.93
N LYS A 5 31.46 8.32 -49.52
CA LYS A 5 32.50 7.25 -49.45
C LYS A 5 33.73 7.67 -48.61
N VAL A 6 34.32 6.70 -47.87
CA VAL A 6 35.78 6.49 -47.63
C VAL A 6 36.57 7.36 -46.60
N SER A 7 37.41 6.67 -45.79
CA SER A 7 38.44 7.15 -44.83
C SER A 7 39.83 7.33 -45.55
N PRO A 8 41.09 7.09 -45.06
CA PRO A 8 41.61 6.50 -43.79
C PRO A 8 42.90 7.17 -43.18
N GLY A 9 43.48 6.54 -42.15
CA GLY A 9 44.84 6.77 -41.60
C GLY A 9 44.85 6.62 -40.07
N LYS A 10 45.45 5.60 -39.40
CA LYS A 10 46.84 5.06 -39.35
C LYS A 10 47.86 6.01 -38.67
N GLY A 11 48.73 5.57 -37.77
CA GLY A 11 49.08 4.19 -37.31
C GLY A 11 49.61 4.14 -35.86
N THR A 12 49.74 2.95 -35.24
CA THR A 12 50.92 2.02 -35.21
C THR A 12 51.93 2.35 -34.10
N ASP A 13 52.48 1.42 -33.29
CA ASP A 13 52.15 0.01 -32.93
C ASP A 13 52.42 -0.14 -31.39
N ASP A 14 53.05 -1.10 -30.68
CA ASP A 14 53.68 -2.45 -30.81
C ASP A 14 53.94 -2.93 -29.31
N ARG A 15 54.59 -4.02 -28.84
CA ARG A 15 55.31 -5.19 -29.39
C ARG A 15 55.41 -6.39 -28.41
N ARG A 16 54.54 -7.41 -28.56
CA ARG A 16 54.83 -8.87 -28.33
C ARG A 16 55.18 -9.29 -26.87
N THR A 17 55.43 -10.56 -26.45
CA THR A 17 55.30 -11.98 -26.94
C THR A 17 55.21 -12.86 -25.65
N ALA A 18 54.34 -13.85 -25.43
CA ALA A 18 54.13 -15.17 -26.07
C ALA A 18 55.03 -16.35 -25.59
N ALA A 19 54.39 -17.52 -25.38
CA ALA A 19 54.89 -18.92 -25.51
C ALA A 19 55.48 -19.75 -24.31
N ARG A 20 54.66 -20.71 -23.81
CA ARG A 20 54.79 -22.20 -24.00
C ARG A 20 55.67 -23.11 -23.08
N MET A 21 54.98 -24.02 -22.35
CA MET A 21 55.28 -25.43 -21.94
C MET A 21 56.59 -25.85 -21.23
N LEU A 22 56.47 -26.62 -20.12
CA LEU A 22 56.88 -28.06 -20.00
C LEU A 22 56.45 -28.73 -18.65
N ARG A 23 56.90 -29.97 -18.35
CA ARG A 23 56.41 -30.89 -17.28
C ARG A 23 57.53 -31.38 -16.31
N THR A 24 57.15 -32.21 -15.31
CA THR A 24 57.94 -33.18 -14.47
C THR A 24 58.92 -32.61 -13.42
N SER A 25 59.20 -33.24 -12.26
CA SER A 25 58.52 -34.32 -11.46
C SER A 25 59.16 -34.48 -10.04
N ASP A 26 58.55 -35.35 -9.22
CA ASP A 26 59.15 -36.19 -8.14
C ASP A 26 59.29 -35.73 -6.66
N SER A 27 58.61 -36.50 -5.78
CA SER A 27 58.99 -36.92 -4.41
C SER A 27 58.95 -35.86 -3.25
N THR A 28 58.81 -36.23 -1.96
CA THR A 28 58.85 -37.54 -1.27
C THR A 28 57.66 -37.81 -0.35
N ASP A 29 57.48 -39.09 0.01
CA ASP A 29 56.41 -39.67 0.83
C ASP A 29 56.72 -39.64 2.35
N ARG A 30 55.68 -39.59 3.21
CA ARG A 30 55.61 -40.25 4.54
C ARG A 30 54.21 -40.19 5.15
N ALA A 31 53.76 -41.33 5.70
CA ALA A 31 52.38 -41.54 6.16
C ALA A 31 52.23 -41.75 7.68
N ALA A 32 51.00 -41.61 8.18
CA ALA A 32 50.52 -42.20 9.43
C ALA A 32 48.98 -42.41 9.38
N THR A 33 48.48 -43.55 9.86
CA THR A 33 47.06 -43.94 9.85
C THR A 33 46.35 -43.53 11.15
N PRO A 34 45.02 -43.34 11.12
CA PRO A 34 44.09 -44.27 11.80
C PRO A 34 42.92 -44.67 10.86
N ALA A 35 42.56 -45.95 10.75
CA ALA A 35 41.79 -46.79 11.69
C ALA A 35 40.26 -46.64 11.49
N THR A 36 39.58 -47.78 11.39
CA THR A 36 38.17 -47.87 10.97
C THR A 36 37.24 -48.03 12.15
N GLU A 37 36.20 -47.21 12.24
CA GLU A 37 34.99 -47.52 13.03
C GLU A 37 33.75 -47.29 12.15
N GLU A 38 32.86 -48.29 12.11
CA GLU A 38 31.57 -48.19 11.42
C GLU A 38 30.55 -47.55 12.36
N HIS A 39 30.09 -46.33 12.06
CA HIS A 39 28.88 -45.78 12.68
C HIS A 39 27.69 -45.93 11.73
N PRO A 40 26.73 -46.83 12.03
CA PRO A 40 25.49 -46.89 11.29
C PRO A 40 24.56 -45.80 11.79
N ASP A 41 24.31 -44.77 10.98
CA ASP A 41 23.03 -44.09 11.08
C ASP A 41 22.41 -43.89 9.70
N ARG A 42 21.12 -44.21 9.61
CA ARG A 42 20.37 -44.01 8.38
C ARG A 42 20.02 -42.54 8.33
N GLN A 43 20.67 -41.80 7.45
CA GLN A 43 20.24 -40.45 7.10
C GLN A 43 18.85 -40.54 6.47
N ALA A 44 17.84 -40.52 7.33
CA ALA A 44 16.44 -40.62 6.94
C ALA A 44 16.14 -39.46 6.00
N ASP A 45 15.51 -39.77 4.86
CA ASP A 45 15.22 -38.84 3.79
C ASP A 45 14.12 -37.85 4.22
N ARG A 46 14.52 -36.93 5.09
CA ARG A 46 13.69 -35.85 5.62
C ARG A 46 13.59 -34.78 4.55
N THR A 47 12.64 -34.96 3.64
CA THR A 47 12.10 -33.89 2.82
C THR A 47 11.95 -32.64 3.69
N PRO A 48 12.60 -31.50 3.35
CA PRO A 48 12.54 -30.32 4.19
C PRO A 48 11.09 -29.90 4.39
N ALA A 49 10.75 -29.51 5.63
CA ALA A 49 9.39 -29.11 5.96
C ALA A 49 8.90 -28.03 4.97
N ARG A 50 7.78 -28.27 4.30
CA ARG A 50 7.25 -27.32 3.31
C ARG A 50 6.35 -26.29 3.99
N LEU A 51 6.62 -25.02 3.72
CA LEU A 51 5.83 -23.87 4.15
C LEU A 51 4.78 -23.56 3.07
N LEU A 52 3.51 -23.45 3.46
CA LEU A 52 2.45 -22.94 2.60
C LEU A 52 2.72 -21.46 2.30
N ALA A 53 3.00 -21.15 1.04
CA ALA A 53 3.27 -19.78 0.57
C ALA A 53 1.99 -19.07 0.11
N GLN A 54 1.09 -19.79 -0.55
CA GLN A 54 -0.26 -19.34 -0.87
C GLN A 54 -1.21 -20.52 -1.14
N ARG A 55 -2.51 -20.31 -0.95
CA ARG A 55 -3.57 -21.17 -1.49
C ARG A 55 -3.96 -20.67 -2.88
N GLY A 56 -4.21 -21.60 -3.79
CA GLY A 56 -4.81 -21.33 -5.09
C GLY A 56 -6.33 -21.34 -4.93
N LEU A 57 -6.89 -20.15 -4.69
CA LEU A 57 -8.33 -19.95 -4.58
C LEU A 57 -8.92 -19.58 -5.95
N PHE A 58 -10.19 -19.92 -6.20
CA PHE A 58 -10.88 -19.64 -7.48
C PHE A 58 -12.04 -18.65 -7.36
N PHE A 59 -12.41 -18.24 -6.14
CA PHE A 59 -13.49 -17.30 -5.83
C PHE A 59 -13.13 -16.44 -4.61
N GLY A 60 -13.59 -15.17 -4.59
CA GLY A 60 -13.34 -14.23 -3.50
C GLY A 60 -14.08 -14.53 -2.17
N PRO A 61 -13.85 -13.70 -1.14
CA PRO A 61 -14.46 -13.85 0.19
C PRO A 61 -15.88 -13.24 0.29
N SER A 62 -16.34 -12.55 -0.75
CA SER A 62 -17.62 -11.84 -0.81
C SER A 62 -18.16 -11.83 -2.24
N ALA A 63 -19.49 -11.81 -2.39
CA ALA A 63 -20.16 -11.67 -3.69
C ALA A 63 -19.96 -10.29 -4.36
N LEU A 64 -19.35 -9.32 -3.66
CA LEU A 64 -18.90 -8.04 -4.23
C LEU A 64 -17.56 -8.14 -4.98
N VAL A 65 -16.84 -9.25 -4.85
CA VAL A 65 -15.49 -9.45 -5.41
C VAL A 65 -15.58 -10.23 -6.72
N PRO A 66 -15.10 -9.68 -7.86
CA PRO A 66 -15.06 -10.41 -9.13
C PRO A 66 -14.16 -11.65 -9.08
N GLU A 67 -14.65 -12.79 -9.55
CA GLU A 67 -13.90 -14.06 -9.49
C GLU A 67 -12.74 -14.11 -10.48
N ASP A 68 -12.80 -13.33 -11.56
CA ASP A 68 -11.71 -13.20 -12.55
C ASP A 68 -10.42 -12.61 -11.95
N LEU A 69 -10.46 -12.04 -10.72
CA LEU A 69 -9.26 -11.70 -9.95
C LEU A 69 -8.52 -12.94 -9.40
N TYR A 70 -9.16 -14.11 -9.42
CA TYR A 70 -8.66 -15.39 -8.92
C TYR A 70 -8.47 -16.38 -10.06
N SER A 71 -9.49 -16.58 -10.91
CA SER A 71 -9.39 -17.46 -12.09
C SER A 71 -10.33 -17.03 -13.20
N ARG A 72 -9.84 -17.02 -14.45
CA ARG A 72 -10.62 -16.66 -15.64
C ARG A 72 -10.98 -17.90 -16.45
N VAL A 73 -12.20 -17.94 -16.97
CA VAL A 73 -12.61 -18.97 -17.94
C VAL A 73 -12.31 -18.44 -19.34
N GLU A 74 -11.18 -18.85 -19.91
CA GLU A 74 -10.74 -18.39 -21.25
C GLU A 74 -11.48 -19.11 -22.38
N ARG A 75 -11.98 -20.32 -22.12
CA ARG A 75 -12.76 -21.12 -23.08
C ARG A 75 -13.73 -22.05 -22.35
N GLY A 76 -14.87 -22.33 -22.97
CA GLY A 76 -15.86 -23.27 -22.45
C GLY A 76 -16.60 -22.73 -21.22
N ALA A 77 -16.79 -23.56 -20.20
CA ALA A 77 -17.51 -23.22 -18.98
C ALA A 77 -16.90 -23.91 -17.75
N ALA A 78 -16.87 -23.21 -16.62
CA ALA A 78 -16.45 -23.77 -15.35
C ALA A 78 -17.29 -23.23 -14.19
N ARG A 79 -17.60 -24.10 -13.22
CA ARG A 79 -18.20 -23.72 -11.94
C ARG A 79 -17.07 -23.43 -10.95
N ARG A 80 -16.98 -22.18 -10.49
CA ARG A 80 -15.98 -21.70 -9.52
C ARG A 80 -16.58 -21.67 -8.11
N GLU A 81 -15.84 -22.19 -7.14
CA GLU A 81 -16.04 -22.06 -5.69
C GLU A 81 -14.73 -21.53 -5.07
N ARG A 82 -14.68 -21.22 -3.77
CA ARG A 82 -13.50 -20.56 -3.18
C ARG A 82 -12.24 -21.43 -3.26
N ASP A 83 -12.38 -22.72 -3.00
CA ASP A 83 -11.33 -23.75 -2.90
C ASP A 83 -11.30 -24.75 -4.06
N ARG A 84 -12.30 -24.70 -4.96
CA ARG A 84 -12.55 -25.68 -6.03
C ARG A 84 -12.98 -25.02 -7.33
N VAL A 85 -12.58 -25.62 -8.46
CA VAL A 85 -13.14 -25.34 -9.78
C VAL A 85 -13.48 -26.64 -10.51
N THR A 86 -14.63 -26.68 -11.17
CA THR A 86 -15.10 -27.80 -11.99
C THR A 86 -15.28 -27.33 -13.43
N LEU A 87 -14.49 -27.89 -14.35
CA LEU A 87 -14.45 -27.52 -15.77
C LEU A 87 -15.28 -28.51 -16.59
N ALA A 88 -16.27 -28.00 -17.34
CA ALA A 88 -17.00 -28.78 -18.34
C ALA A 88 -16.08 -29.18 -19.51
N PRO A 89 -16.45 -30.16 -20.35
CA PRO A 89 -15.71 -30.53 -21.57
C PRO A 89 -15.24 -29.35 -22.44
N GLY A 90 -14.08 -29.51 -23.08
CA GLY A 90 -13.49 -28.52 -24.00
C GLY A 90 -13.04 -27.19 -23.38
N SER A 91 -13.05 -27.05 -22.05
CA SER A 91 -12.85 -25.76 -21.34
C SER A 91 -11.38 -25.45 -21.03
N LEU A 92 -11.12 -24.20 -20.65
CA LEU A 92 -9.82 -23.68 -20.25
C LEU A 92 -10.00 -22.66 -19.13
N VAL A 93 -9.38 -22.90 -17.98
CA VAL A 93 -9.32 -21.99 -16.83
C VAL A 93 -7.88 -21.57 -16.57
N ASN A 94 -7.64 -20.28 -16.46
CA ASN A 94 -6.33 -19.69 -16.27
C ASN A 94 -6.27 -18.88 -14.95
N THR A 95 -5.24 -19.12 -14.14
CA THR A 95 -4.98 -18.42 -12.87
C THR A 95 -3.87 -17.35 -12.97
N ASN A 96 -3.53 -16.88 -14.19
CA ASN A 96 -2.64 -15.72 -14.40
C ASN A 96 -3.35 -14.39 -14.06
N THR A 97 -3.87 -14.32 -12.86
CA THR A 97 -4.72 -13.28 -12.28
C THR A 97 -4.04 -12.70 -11.05
N TYR A 98 -4.58 -11.62 -10.50
CA TYR A 98 -4.00 -10.95 -9.33
C TYR A 98 -3.81 -11.88 -8.11
N PHE A 99 -4.83 -12.63 -7.69
CA PHE A 99 -4.74 -13.57 -6.57
C PHE A 99 -4.30 -14.99 -6.99
N GLY A 100 -4.57 -15.41 -8.22
CA GLY A 100 -4.31 -16.79 -8.66
C GLY A 100 -2.83 -17.12 -8.88
N ARG A 101 -2.03 -16.14 -9.29
CA ARG A 101 -0.61 -16.33 -9.62
C ARG A 101 0.30 -16.27 -8.39
N PHE A 102 1.47 -16.88 -8.52
CA PHE A 102 2.59 -16.79 -7.58
C PHE A 102 3.64 -15.82 -8.15
N HIS A 103 3.91 -14.71 -7.45
CA HIS A 103 4.80 -13.65 -7.92
C HIS A 103 6.29 -14.00 -7.71
N ALA A 104 6.76 -15.03 -8.43
CA ALA A 104 8.09 -15.64 -8.33
C ALA A 104 9.26 -14.66 -8.35
N THR A 105 9.15 -13.52 -9.05
CA THR A 105 10.19 -12.48 -9.07
C THR A 105 10.51 -11.89 -7.69
N TYR A 106 9.51 -11.68 -6.83
CA TYR A 106 9.72 -11.18 -5.46
C TYR A 106 10.36 -12.26 -4.58
N TRP A 107 9.97 -13.52 -4.76
CA TRP A 107 10.56 -14.67 -4.08
C TRP A 107 12.04 -14.83 -4.45
N GLN A 108 12.40 -14.89 -5.73
CA GLN A 108 13.80 -15.03 -6.17
C GLN A 108 14.68 -13.86 -5.68
N ARG A 109 14.14 -12.64 -5.66
CA ARG A 109 14.87 -11.44 -5.25
C ARG A 109 15.19 -11.41 -3.75
N TRP A 110 14.21 -11.77 -2.90
CA TRP A 110 14.23 -11.49 -1.46
C TRP A 110 14.39 -12.72 -0.56
N THR A 111 14.28 -13.94 -1.11
CA THR A 111 14.36 -15.22 -0.38
C THR A 111 15.43 -16.14 -0.96
N ASP A 112 15.82 -17.20 -0.23
CA ASP A 112 16.66 -18.30 -0.75
C ASP A 112 15.84 -19.46 -1.37
N ILE A 113 14.56 -19.23 -1.66
CA ILE A 113 13.69 -20.25 -2.27
C ILE A 113 14.09 -20.49 -3.74
N GLY A 114 14.70 -21.64 -4.01
CA GLY A 114 15.07 -22.09 -5.36
C GLY A 114 13.97 -22.79 -6.15
N GLU A 115 12.89 -23.24 -5.49
CA GLU A 115 11.76 -23.92 -6.13
C GLU A 115 10.42 -23.66 -5.40
N VAL A 116 9.32 -23.80 -6.13
CA VAL A 116 7.96 -23.88 -5.59
C VAL A 116 7.29 -25.17 -6.06
N GLU A 117 6.58 -25.84 -5.16
CA GLU A 117 5.77 -27.02 -5.46
C GLU A 117 4.30 -26.65 -5.33
N VAL A 118 3.52 -26.92 -6.38
CA VAL A 118 2.07 -26.79 -6.39
C VAL A 118 1.46 -28.18 -6.30
N SER A 119 0.80 -28.49 -5.20
CA SER A 119 -0.03 -29.68 -5.06
C SER A 119 -1.50 -29.32 -5.24
N ALA A 120 -2.30 -30.18 -5.88
CA ALA A 120 -3.75 -30.03 -5.98
C ALA A 120 -4.43 -31.39 -5.93
N VAL A 121 -5.70 -31.44 -5.50
CA VAL A 121 -6.55 -32.62 -5.64
C VAL A 121 -7.29 -32.52 -6.97
N ALA A 122 -7.22 -33.57 -7.79
CA ALA A 122 -7.85 -33.60 -9.11
C ALA A 122 -8.68 -34.87 -9.32
N SER A 123 -9.83 -34.75 -9.97
CA SER A 123 -10.78 -35.84 -10.23
C SER A 123 -11.47 -35.64 -11.59
N GLY A 124 -11.54 -36.69 -12.41
CA GLY A 124 -12.00 -36.61 -13.81
C GLY A 124 -10.86 -36.71 -14.83
N THR A 125 -11.03 -36.15 -16.03
CA THR A 125 -10.04 -36.24 -17.12
C THR A 125 -9.70 -34.86 -17.68
N GLY A 126 -8.40 -34.54 -17.77
CA GLY A 126 -7.91 -33.29 -18.33
C GLY A 126 -6.42 -33.08 -18.07
N ARG A 127 -5.95 -31.82 -18.15
CA ARG A 127 -4.55 -31.48 -17.92
C ARG A 127 -4.43 -30.27 -16.99
N LEU A 128 -3.50 -30.35 -16.04
CA LEU A 128 -2.98 -29.19 -15.32
C LEU A 128 -1.58 -28.86 -15.83
N ARG A 129 -1.29 -27.57 -16.05
CA ARG A 129 0.05 -27.07 -16.37
C ARG A 129 0.46 -26.02 -15.34
N LEU A 130 1.68 -26.14 -14.83
CA LEU A 130 2.37 -25.04 -14.18
C LEU A 130 3.00 -24.19 -15.28
N MET A 131 2.58 -22.94 -15.37
CA MET A 131 2.98 -21.97 -16.38
C MET A 131 3.83 -20.87 -15.73
N ALA A 132 4.61 -20.15 -16.52
CA ALA A 132 5.39 -19.01 -16.05
C ALA A 132 5.53 -17.90 -17.10
N SER A 133 5.71 -16.66 -16.66
CA SER A 133 6.04 -15.47 -17.47
C SER A 133 7.46 -14.99 -17.21
N ASP A 134 8.00 -14.19 -18.14
CA ASP A 134 9.16 -13.33 -17.91
C ASP A 134 8.75 -11.85 -17.68
N THR A 135 9.74 -10.96 -17.54
CA THR A 135 9.54 -9.50 -17.38
C THR A 135 8.88 -8.81 -18.60
N ASN A 136 8.70 -9.54 -19.72
CA ASN A 136 8.10 -9.08 -20.97
C ASN A 136 6.76 -9.75 -21.27
N LYS A 137 6.13 -10.41 -20.28
CA LYS A 137 4.89 -11.23 -20.41
C LYS A 137 5.02 -12.46 -21.33
N VAL A 138 6.22 -12.85 -21.76
CA VAL A 138 6.41 -14.04 -22.59
C VAL A 138 6.22 -15.28 -21.73
N TRP A 139 5.22 -16.10 -22.08
CA TRP A 139 4.86 -17.28 -21.31
C TRP A 139 5.63 -18.55 -21.72
N ARG A 140 5.73 -19.50 -20.80
CA ARG A 140 6.30 -20.84 -20.99
C ARG A 140 5.59 -21.87 -20.11
N ILE A 141 5.58 -23.13 -20.55
CA ILE A 141 5.25 -24.27 -19.67
C ILE A 141 6.45 -24.54 -18.77
N VAL A 142 6.20 -24.81 -17.49
CA VAL A 142 7.21 -25.22 -16.49
C VAL A 142 7.13 -26.72 -16.24
N ALA A 143 5.92 -27.21 -15.96
CA ALA A 143 5.60 -28.62 -15.75
C ALA A 143 4.15 -28.88 -16.18
N ALA A 144 3.79 -30.13 -16.45
CA ALA A 144 2.43 -30.52 -16.80
C ALA A 144 2.11 -31.95 -16.34
N VAL A 145 0.83 -32.21 -16.06
CA VAL A 145 0.31 -33.54 -15.68
C VAL A 145 -1.03 -33.79 -16.37
N ASP A 146 -1.16 -34.94 -17.01
CA ASP A 146 -2.45 -35.48 -17.48
C ASP A 146 -3.14 -36.17 -16.30
N VAL A 147 -4.39 -35.80 -16.03
CA VAL A 147 -5.31 -36.51 -15.14
C VAL A 147 -6.26 -37.31 -16.02
N ARG A 148 -6.55 -38.55 -15.65
CA ARG A 148 -7.40 -39.47 -16.43
C ARG A 148 -8.29 -40.25 -15.47
N GLU A 149 -9.53 -40.51 -15.91
CA GLU A 149 -10.56 -41.36 -15.29
C GLU A 149 -10.12 -42.09 -14.00
N GLY A 150 -10.48 -41.52 -12.85
CA GLY A 150 -10.12 -42.07 -11.55
C GLY A 150 -10.74 -41.28 -10.40
N GLU A 151 -10.57 -41.82 -9.20
CA GLU A 151 -10.91 -41.16 -7.94
C GLU A 151 -10.03 -39.90 -7.71
N ALA A 152 -10.40 -39.09 -6.72
CA ALA A 152 -9.68 -37.87 -6.39
C ALA A 152 -8.21 -38.15 -6.00
N THR A 153 -7.26 -37.68 -6.81
CA THR A 153 -5.82 -37.92 -6.65
C THR A 153 -5.05 -36.63 -6.42
N THR A 154 -4.00 -36.68 -5.59
CA THR A 154 -3.11 -35.53 -5.40
C THR A 154 -2.07 -35.47 -6.52
N VAL A 155 -2.20 -34.48 -7.40
CA VAL A 155 -1.16 -34.14 -8.38
C VAL A 155 -0.15 -33.15 -7.79
N ARG A 156 1.09 -33.16 -8.28
CA ARG A 156 2.18 -32.27 -7.87
C ARG A 156 2.92 -31.73 -9.09
N LEU A 157 3.23 -30.44 -9.08
CA LEU A 157 3.95 -29.74 -10.13
C LEU A 157 5.05 -28.88 -9.47
N VAL A 158 6.31 -29.10 -9.83
CA VAL A 158 7.46 -28.34 -9.28
C VAL A 158 7.97 -27.36 -10.32
N GLY A 159 8.26 -26.12 -9.89
CA GLY A 159 8.81 -25.07 -10.73
C GLY A 159 10.06 -24.41 -10.11
N PRO A 160 11.19 -24.35 -10.83
CA PRO A 160 12.39 -23.65 -10.34
C PRO A 160 12.17 -22.13 -10.36
N VAL A 161 12.56 -21.47 -9.28
CA VAL A 161 12.44 -20.02 -9.04
C VAL A 161 13.75 -19.35 -9.49
N ASP A 162 14.14 -19.61 -10.74
CA ASP A 162 15.49 -19.32 -11.26
C ASP A 162 15.57 -18.26 -12.38
N ARG A 163 14.47 -17.98 -13.08
CA ARG A 163 14.41 -17.10 -14.28
C ARG A 163 13.46 -15.90 -14.11
N PHE A 164 13.49 -15.25 -12.95
CA PHE A 164 12.56 -14.18 -12.57
C PHE A 164 13.22 -12.93 -11.97
N VAL A 165 14.53 -12.71 -12.14
CA VAL A 165 15.31 -11.65 -11.45
C VAL A 165 14.69 -10.23 -11.56
N ASP A 166 14.24 -9.87 -12.75
CA ASP A 166 13.68 -8.54 -13.07
C ASP A 166 12.15 -8.54 -13.28
N GLY A 167 11.54 -9.72 -13.31
CA GLY A 167 10.09 -9.85 -13.43
C GLY A 167 9.61 -11.25 -13.78
N GLY A 168 8.30 -11.44 -13.72
CA GLY A 168 7.59 -12.67 -14.03
C GLY A 168 6.97 -13.35 -12.80
N GLY A 169 6.09 -14.30 -13.06
CA GLY A 169 5.43 -15.14 -12.04
C GLY A 169 5.13 -16.54 -12.57
N MET A 170 4.47 -17.35 -11.75
CA MET A 170 3.94 -18.67 -12.12
C MET A 170 2.44 -18.74 -11.88
N TRP A 171 1.72 -19.57 -12.62
CA TRP A 171 0.28 -19.82 -12.44
C TRP A 171 -0.11 -21.23 -12.88
N LEU A 172 -1.31 -21.68 -12.53
CA LEU A 172 -1.93 -22.88 -13.10
C LEU A 172 -2.79 -22.54 -14.32
N GLU A 173 -2.62 -23.33 -15.37
CA GLU A 173 -3.58 -23.48 -16.46
C GLU A 173 -4.23 -24.86 -16.32
N ILE A 174 -5.57 -24.91 -16.36
CA ILE A 174 -6.37 -26.13 -16.18
C ILE A 174 -7.23 -26.29 -17.43
N ALA A 175 -7.17 -27.43 -18.10
CA ALA A 175 -7.82 -27.67 -19.39
C ALA A 175 -8.52 -29.02 -19.46
N THR A 176 -9.67 -29.06 -20.14
CA THR A 176 -10.40 -30.28 -20.50
C THR A 176 -10.52 -30.42 -22.01
N GLU A 177 -10.63 -31.66 -22.48
CA GLU A 177 -10.87 -31.97 -23.90
C GLU A 177 -12.25 -32.61 -24.07
N ILE A 178 -12.45 -33.83 -23.57
CA ILE A 178 -13.67 -34.63 -23.80
C ILE A 178 -14.59 -34.68 -22.58
N ASP A 179 -14.03 -34.78 -21.37
CA ASP A 179 -14.76 -35.01 -20.12
C ASP A 179 -14.69 -33.81 -19.15
N GLU A 180 -15.29 -33.97 -17.98
CA GLU A 180 -15.19 -33.02 -16.87
C GLU A 180 -13.87 -33.20 -16.08
N LEU A 181 -13.33 -32.10 -15.56
CA LEU A 181 -12.23 -32.12 -14.58
C LEU A 181 -12.58 -31.20 -13.40
N THR A 182 -12.59 -31.75 -12.19
CA THR A 182 -12.62 -30.99 -10.95
C THR A 182 -11.23 -30.90 -10.35
N VAL A 183 -10.85 -29.69 -9.91
CA VAL A 183 -9.60 -29.40 -9.18
C VAL A 183 -9.95 -28.66 -7.89
N SER A 184 -9.44 -29.12 -6.75
CA SER A 184 -9.54 -28.45 -5.45
C SER A 184 -8.21 -28.42 -4.71
N ASP A 185 -8.19 -27.76 -3.55
CA ASP A 185 -7.09 -27.85 -2.57
C ASP A 185 -5.71 -27.47 -3.13
N VAL A 186 -5.68 -26.50 -4.04
CA VAL A 186 -4.42 -26.02 -4.65
C VAL A 186 -3.55 -25.36 -3.58
N ARG A 187 -2.43 -25.98 -3.22
CA ARG A 187 -1.46 -25.47 -2.24
C ARG A 187 -0.14 -25.17 -2.93
N TRP A 188 0.30 -23.92 -2.89
CA TRP A 188 1.62 -23.50 -3.33
C TRP A 188 2.57 -23.51 -2.13
N THR A 189 3.65 -24.28 -2.21
CA THR A 189 4.52 -24.54 -1.06
C THR A 189 6.00 -24.41 -1.40
N VAL A 190 6.77 -23.87 -0.46
CA VAL A 190 8.22 -23.63 -0.57
C VAL A 190 8.95 -24.37 0.55
N ALA A 191 10.27 -24.54 0.44
CA ALA A 191 11.06 -25.07 1.56
C ALA A 191 11.05 -24.08 2.74
N ALA A 192 10.75 -24.54 3.96
CA ALA A 192 10.77 -23.69 5.15
C ALA A 192 12.21 -23.38 5.57
N ALA A 193 12.71 -22.19 5.22
CA ALA A 193 14.06 -21.74 5.58
C ALA A 193 14.24 -21.50 7.09
N ARG A 194 13.15 -21.15 7.79
CA ARG A 194 13.06 -21.00 9.25
C ARG A 194 11.61 -21.21 9.72
N ALA A 195 11.40 -21.29 11.02
CA ALA A 195 10.06 -21.21 11.59
C ALA A 195 9.41 -19.85 11.27
N VAL A 196 8.09 -19.85 11.08
CA VAL A 196 7.30 -18.61 10.93
C VAL A 196 7.23 -17.93 12.31
N PRO A 197 7.60 -16.64 12.45
CA PRO A 197 7.42 -15.92 13.71
C PRO A 197 5.94 -15.87 14.11
N PRO A 198 5.61 -15.88 15.42
CA PRO A 198 4.27 -15.50 15.86
C PRO A 198 3.93 -14.13 15.29
N THR A 199 2.73 -13.97 14.75
CA THR A 199 2.24 -12.69 14.19
C THR A 199 0.97 -12.27 14.92
N ASP A 200 0.89 -11.04 15.40
CA ASP A 200 -0.35 -10.45 15.92
C ASP A 200 -0.97 -9.54 14.85
N ILE A 201 -2.30 -9.42 14.83
CA ILE A 201 -3.01 -8.39 14.04
C ILE A 201 -3.28 -7.17 14.92
N ALA A 202 -3.09 -5.97 14.37
CA ALA A 202 -3.39 -4.70 15.03
C ALA A 202 -4.38 -3.88 14.20
N ILE A 203 -5.64 -3.87 14.63
CA ILE A 203 -6.74 -3.08 14.05
C ILE A 203 -6.94 -1.81 14.88
N THR A 204 -7.10 -0.68 14.20
CA THR A 204 -7.49 0.60 14.81
C THR A 204 -8.92 0.94 14.40
N THR A 205 -9.80 1.30 15.33
CA THR A 205 -11.17 1.75 14.98
C THR A 205 -11.60 3.03 15.69
N HIS A 206 -12.47 3.81 15.03
CA HIS A 206 -13.11 5.01 15.60
C HIS A 206 -14.50 5.23 14.99
N ASN A 207 -15.55 4.80 15.69
CA ASN A 207 -16.96 4.93 15.29
C ASN A 207 -17.33 4.27 13.93
N ARG A 208 -16.59 3.26 13.48
CA ARG A 208 -16.85 2.46 12.27
C ARG A 208 -17.22 1.02 12.64
N VAL A 209 -18.18 0.91 13.56
CA VAL A 209 -18.43 -0.33 14.31
C VAL A 209 -18.74 -1.51 13.38
N ASP A 210 -19.68 -1.33 12.45
CA ASP A 210 -20.13 -2.41 11.58
C ASP A 210 -19.05 -2.82 10.56
N ASP A 211 -18.18 -1.89 10.13
CA ASP A 211 -17.01 -2.17 9.28
C ASP A 211 -15.99 -3.05 10.03
N CYS A 212 -15.60 -2.63 11.24
CA CYS A 212 -14.69 -3.39 12.11
C CYS A 212 -15.22 -4.81 12.41
N LEU A 213 -16.54 -4.94 12.67
CA LEU A 213 -17.18 -6.24 12.88
C LEU A 213 -17.20 -7.11 11.61
N ASN A 214 -17.32 -6.51 10.42
CA ASN A 214 -17.21 -7.26 9.16
C ASN A 214 -15.78 -7.79 8.95
N THR A 215 -14.75 -6.98 9.24
CA THR A 215 -13.33 -7.36 9.20
C THR A 215 -13.02 -8.49 10.18
N LEU A 216 -13.47 -8.38 11.44
CA LEU A 216 -13.32 -9.43 12.45
C LEU A 216 -14.08 -10.72 12.08
N GLN A 217 -15.27 -10.60 11.47
CA GLN A 217 -16.04 -11.75 10.99
C GLN A 217 -15.39 -12.42 9.76
N ALA A 218 -14.67 -11.68 8.92
CA ALA A 218 -13.88 -12.26 7.82
C ALA A 218 -12.69 -13.08 8.35
N LEU A 219 -12.00 -12.61 9.39
CA LEU A 219 -10.95 -13.37 10.09
C LEU A 219 -11.52 -14.68 10.68
N ALA A 220 -12.64 -14.60 11.40
CA ALA A 220 -13.27 -15.76 12.03
C ALA A 220 -13.83 -16.81 11.03
N ARG A 221 -14.01 -16.45 9.75
CA ARG A 221 -14.54 -17.33 8.69
C ARG A 221 -13.48 -18.12 7.92
N ASP A 222 -12.18 -17.87 8.15
CA ASP A 222 -11.08 -18.60 7.50
C ASP A 222 -10.10 -19.13 8.57
N PRO A 223 -10.42 -20.28 9.23
CA PRO A 223 -9.64 -20.79 10.35
C PRO A 223 -8.16 -21.06 10.01
N GLU A 224 -7.86 -21.53 8.80
CA GLU A 224 -6.48 -21.80 8.36
C GLU A 224 -5.66 -20.51 8.18
N ALA A 225 -6.31 -19.42 7.77
CA ALA A 225 -5.67 -18.11 7.76
C ALA A 225 -5.49 -17.56 9.18
N LEU A 226 -6.47 -17.75 10.07
CA LEU A 226 -6.42 -17.34 11.47
C LEU A 226 -5.39 -18.15 12.29
N GLU A 227 -5.09 -19.40 11.92
CA GLU A 227 -4.01 -20.21 12.52
C GLU A 227 -2.63 -19.54 12.44
N ARG A 228 -2.41 -18.65 11.46
CA ARG A 228 -1.17 -17.85 11.32
C ARG A 228 -1.01 -16.78 12.41
N ILE A 229 -2.08 -16.47 13.14
CA ILE A 229 -2.19 -15.26 13.96
C ILE A 229 -2.31 -15.60 15.45
N ARG A 230 -1.38 -15.11 16.26
CA ARG A 230 -1.31 -15.30 17.72
C ARG A 230 -2.45 -14.56 18.42
N THR A 231 -2.57 -13.25 18.23
CA THR A 231 -3.69 -12.43 18.72
C THR A 231 -4.25 -11.49 17.65
N VAL A 232 -5.48 -11.04 17.85
CA VAL A 232 -6.14 -9.97 17.08
C VAL A 232 -6.42 -8.85 18.06
N HIS A 233 -5.55 -7.85 18.08
CA HIS A 233 -5.65 -6.68 18.94
C HIS A 233 -6.49 -5.58 18.26
N VAL A 234 -7.53 -5.09 18.94
CA VAL A 234 -8.40 -4.02 18.44
C VAL A 234 -8.33 -2.82 19.38
N ALA A 235 -7.75 -1.72 18.89
CA ALA A 235 -7.69 -0.43 19.57
C ALA A 235 -8.92 0.43 19.19
N ASP A 236 -9.96 0.38 20.01
CA ASP A 236 -11.17 1.18 19.84
C ASP A 236 -11.00 2.57 20.48
N GLN A 237 -11.04 3.57 19.62
CA GLN A 237 -10.88 4.99 19.95
C GLN A 237 -12.22 5.74 19.90
N GLY A 238 -13.33 5.00 19.78
CA GLY A 238 -14.67 5.49 19.50
C GLY A 238 -15.49 5.88 20.73
N SER A 239 -16.43 6.79 20.48
CA SER A 239 -17.57 7.06 21.37
C SER A 239 -18.67 5.99 21.22
N ASP A 240 -18.82 5.41 20.03
CA ASP A 240 -19.70 4.28 19.71
C ASP A 240 -18.84 3.00 19.63
N PRO A 241 -18.83 2.16 20.68
CA PRO A 241 -17.89 1.04 20.79
C PRO A 241 -18.36 -0.21 20.04
N ILE A 242 -17.43 -1.05 19.59
CA ILE A 242 -17.81 -2.25 18.83
C ILE A 242 -18.65 -3.27 19.62
N GLU A 243 -18.48 -3.30 20.95
CA GLU A 243 -19.22 -4.17 21.87
C GLU A 243 -20.72 -3.83 21.99
N SER A 244 -21.17 -2.71 21.40
CA SER A 244 -22.56 -2.25 21.43
C SER A 244 -23.51 -2.98 20.48
N ARG A 245 -23.00 -3.78 19.53
CA ARG A 245 -23.81 -4.51 18.54
C ARG A 245 -23.95 -5.97 18.92
N GLU A 246 -25.15 -6.54 18.74
CA GLU A 246 -25.46 -7.94 19.04
C GLU A 246 -24.48 -8.93 18.38
N ARG A 247 -24.07 -8.67 17.13
CA ARG A 247 -23.10 -9.47 16.35
C ARG A 247 -21.72 -9.62 17.02
N PHE A 248 -21.35 -8.72 17.94
CA PHE A 248 -20.05 -8.78 18.60
C PHE A 248 -19.88 -10.05 19.44
N GLY A 249 -20.94 -10.53 20.10
CA GLY A 249 -20.89 -11.71 20.95
C GLY A 249 -20.44 -12.97 20.20
N ASP A 250 -21.06 -13.25 19.05
CA ASP A 250 -20.72 -14.41 18.21
C ASP A 250 -19.30 -14.30 17.62
N ILE A 251 -18.89 -13.09 17.21
CA ILE A 251 -17.57 -12.82 16.62
C ILE A 251 -16.47 -12.95 17.68
N ALA A 252 -16.69 -12.43 18.88
CA ALA A 252 -15.77 -12.58 20.01
C ALA A 252 -15.67 -14.03 20.47
N ALA A 253 -16.77 -14.78 20.49
CA ALA A 253 -16.77 -16.21 20.78
C ALA A 253 -16.01 -17.03 19.72
N ALA A 254 -16.13 -16.69 18.43
CA ALA A 254 -15.42 -17.37 17.35
C ALA A 254 -13.91 -17.08 17.31
N LEU A 255 -13.48 -15.86 17.70
CA LEU A 255 -12.06 -15.52 17.84
C LEU A 255 -11.47 -16.00 19.18
N GLY A 256 -12.32 -16.18 20.20
CA GLY A 256 -11.96 -16.68 21.53
C GLY A 256 -10.86 -15.83 22.19
N GLU A 257 -9.94 -16.50 22.89
CA GLU A 257 -8.84 -15.84 23.60
C GLU A 257 -7.87 -15.07 22.69
N ARG A 258 -7.93 -15.24 21.36
CA ARG A 258 -7.09 -14.47 20.42
C ARG A 258 -7.52 -12.99 20.36
N LEU A 259 -8.80 -12.66 20.57
CA LEU A 259 -9.28 -11.28 20.51
C LEU A 259 -8.84 -10.49 21.75
N LYS A 260 -8.06 -9.42 21.53
CA LYS A 260 -7.64 -8.46 22.56
C LYS A 260 -8.25 -7.09 22.25
N TYR A 261 -9.48 -6.89 22.70
CA TYR A 261 -10.20 -5.61 22.55
C TYR A 261 -9.81 -4.64 23.69
N VAL A 262 -9.43 -3.42 23.34
CA VAL A 262 -9.11 -2.35 24.29
C VAL A 262 -9.72 -1.02 23.84
N ARG A 263 -10.26 -0.25 24.79
CA ARG A 263 -10.73 1.12 24.55
C ARG A 263 -9.69 2.15 25.01
N GLN A 264 -9.48 3.21 24.24
CA GLN A 264 -8.48 4.24 24.55
C GLN A 264 -8.93 5.65 24.07
N PRO A 265 -8.26 6.74 24.52
CA PRO A 265 -8.46 8.07 23.96
C PRO A 265 -8.17 8.13 22.45
N ASN A 266 -8.81 9.04 21.72
CA ASN A 266 -8.57 9.18 20.29
C ASN A 266 -7.22 9.87 20.01
N LEU A 267 -6.22 9.04 19.67
CA LEU A 267 -4.88 9.42 19.25
C LEU A 267 -4.66 9.16 17.74
N GLY A 268 -5.75 8.96 17.00
CA GLY A 268 -5.76 8.73 15.56
C GLY A 268 -5.12 7.40 15.13
N GLY A 269 -4.86 7.25 13.83
CA GLY A 269 -4.25 6.04 13.26
C GLY A 269 -2.92 5.71 13.94
N SER A 270 -2.03 6.70 14.06
CA SER A 270 -0.71 6.54 14.68
C SER A 270 -0.79 5.93 16.08
N GLY A 271 -1.74 6.38 16.90
CA GLY A 271 -1.92 5.92 18.28
C GLY A 271 -2.69 4.61 18.44
N GLY A 272 -3.48 4.20 17.45
CA GLY A 272 -4.06 2.86 17.40
C GLY A 272 -3.02 1.82 16.98
N PHE A 273 -2.28 2.06 15.90
CA PHE A 273 -1.24 1.15 15.43
C PHE A 273 -0.06 1.05 16.40
N ALA A 274 0.36 2.15 17.04
CA ALA A 274 1.37 2.12 18.09
C ALA A 274 0.97 1.23 19.29
N ARG A 275 -0.34 1.13 19.62
CA ARG A 275 -0.82 0.23 20.68
C ARG A 275 -0.61 -1.23 20.30
N GLY A 276 -0.96 -1.59 19.06
CA GLY A 276 -0.73 -2.93 18.53
C GLY A 276 0.76 -3.30 18.49
N MET A 277 1.63 -2.38 18.06
CA MET A 277 3.08 -2.57 18.12
C MET A 277 3.57 -2.80 19.55
N LEU A 278 3.10 -2.01 20.52
CA LEU A 278 3.48 -2.14 21.93
C LEU A 278 3.03 -3.47 22.54
N HIS A 279 1.85 -3.96 22.18
CA HIS A 279 1.35 -5.29 22.60
C HIS A 279 2.19 -6.43 21.99
N SER A 280 2.49 -6.33 20.70
CA SER A 280 3.28 -7.33 19.97
C SER A 280 4.75 -7.36 20.43
N THR A 281 5.22 -6.30 21.08
CA THR A 281 6.61 -6.14 21.56
C THR A 281 6.70 -5.87 23.07
N ASP A 282 5.71 -6.37 23.82
CA ASP A 282 5.74 -6.43 25.28
C ASP A 282 6.56 -7.63 25.79
N GLY A 283 6.97 -7.60 27.04
CA GLY A 283 7.77 -8.66 27.66
C GLY A 283 9.24 -8.69 27.22
N ALA A 284 9.81 -9.89 27.10
CA ALA A 284 11.20 -10.12 26.71
C ALA A 284 11.37 -10.25 25.18
N PRO A 285 12.54 -9.90 24.59
CA PRO A 285 12.74 -9.88 23.12
C PRO A 285 12.45 -11.18 22.36
N ASP A 286 12.43 -12.32 23.04
CA ASP A 286 12.06 -13.65 22.54
C ASP A 286 10.56 -13.96 22.63
N GLU A 287 9.79 -13.20 23.40
CA GLU A 287 8.32 -13.27 23.50
C GLU A 287 7.61 -12.38 22.45
N HIS A 288 8.34 -11.48 21.79
CA HIS A 288 7.80 -10.55 20.79
C HIS A 288 7.26 -11.29 19.55
N ALA A 289 6.17 -10.78 18.99
CA ALA A 289 5.61 -11.17 17.71
C ALA A 289 5.86 -10.10 16.63
N ASP A 290 5.89 -10.54 15.37
CA ASP A 290 5.72 -9.65 14.22
C ASP A 290 4.29 -9.08 14.25
N VAL A 291 4.07 -7.86 13.74
CA VAL A 291 2.73 -7.22 13.78
C VAL A 291 2.22 -6.93 12.38
N LEU A 292 1.00 -7.37 12.09
CA LEU A 292 0.25 -7.00 10.90
C LEU A 292 -0.72 -5.86 11.25
N LEU A 293 -0.35 -4.64 10.91
CA LEU A 293 -1.23 -3.49 10.96
C LEU A 293 -2.34 -3.64 9.91
N MET A 294 -3.57 -3.28 10.24
CA MET A 294 -4.72 -3.34 9.32
C MET A 294 -5.77 -2.26 9.66
N ASP A 295 -6.33 -1.60 8.65
CA ASP A 295 -7.45 -0.66 8.84
C ASP A 295 -8.75 -1.43 9.20
N ASP A 296 -9.74 -0.74 9.79
CA ASP A 296 -11.01 -1.35 10.18
C ASP A 296 -12.02 -1.47 9.03
N ASP A 297 -12.04 -0.51 8.09
CA ASP A 297 -12.92 -0.49 6.91
C ASP A 297 -12.34 -1.15 5.65
N VAL A 298 -11.73 -2.32 5.84
CA VAL A 298 -11.28 -3.21 4.76
C VAL A 298 -12.30 -4.31 4.47
N LEU A 299 -12.56 -4.60 3.19
CA LEU A 299 -13.07 -5.92 2.80
C LEU A 299 -11.84 -6.83 2.68
N LEU A 300 -11.71 -7.70 3.68
CA LEU A 300 -10.55 -8.58 3.87
C LEU A 300 -10.59 -9.81 2.94
N GLU A 301 -9.46 -10.13 2.33
CA GLU A 301 -9.13 -11.46 1.81
C GLU A 301 -8.18 -12.17 2.80
N PRO A 302 -8.67 -13.10 3.65
CA PRO A 302 -7.85 -13.74 4.69
C PRO A 302 -6.63 -14.50 4.14
N GLU A 303 -6.62 -14.89 2.86
CA GLU A 303 -5.46 -15.46 2.18
C GLU A 303 -4.21 -14.55 2.22
N LEU A 304 -4.37 -13.23 2.40
CA LEU A 304 -3.22 -12.34 2.62
C LEU A 304 -2.44 -12.68 3.89
N LEU A 305 -3.06 -13.24 4.93
CA LEU A 305 -2.40 -13.63 6.17
C LEU A 305 -1.38 -14.74 5.91
N VAL A 306 -1.75 -15.72 5.08
CA VAL A 306 -0.85 -16.80 4.63
C VAL A 306 0.30 -16.21 3.82
N ARG A 307 -0.01 -15.34 2.84
CA ARG A 307 0.99 -14.77 1.91
C ARG A 307 2.02 -13.88 2.61
N LEU A 308 1.58 -12.94 3.45
CA LEU A 308 2.47 -12.00 4.14
C LEU A 308 3.35 -12.74 5.16
N THR A 309 2.77 -13.60 6.01
CA THR A 309 3.56 -14.33 7.03
C THR A 309 4.53 -15.32 6.41
N ALA A 310 4.14 -16.05 5.36
CA ALA A 310 5.02 -17.00 4.69
C ALA A 310 6.14 -16.31 3.88
N PHE A 311 5.85 -15.19 3.22
CA PHE A 311 6.87 -14.40 2.55
C PHE A 311 7.85 -13.80 3.56
N ALA A 312 7.36 -13.13 4.61
CA ALA A 312 8.18 -12.55 5.68
C ALA A 312 9.08 -13.61 6.34
N ALA A 313 8.53 -14.80 6.65
CA ALA A 313 9.29 -15.92 7.19
C ALA A 313 10.37 -16.45 6.23
N SER A 314 10.25 -16.24 4.91
CA SER A 314 11.21 -16.71 3.90
C SER A 314 12.28 -15.69 3.52
N THR A 315 12.21 -14.44 4.01
CA THR A 315 13.14 -13.36 3.63
C THR A 315 14.58 -13.57 4.14
N ARG A 316 15.56 -13.34 3.26
CA ARG A 316 17.02 -13.35 3.54
C ARG A 316 17.41 -12.41 4.67
N HIS A 317 16.78 -11.24 4.72
CA HIS A 317 17.01 -10.18 5.70
C HIS A 317 15.65 -9.67 6.16
N THR A 318 15.54 -9.29 7.44
CA THR A 318 14.32 -8.70 7.99
C THR A 318 13.92 -7.47 7.18
N MET A 319 12.64 -7.37 6.84
CA MET A 319 12.07 -6.32 6.00
C MET A 319 10.58 -6.17 6.24
N ILE A 320 10.02 -5.00 5.92
CA ILE A 320 8.58 -4.74 6.00
C ILE A 320 7.89 -5.35 4.78
N VAL A 321 6.79 -6.07 5.00
CA VAL A 321 6.02 -6.76 3.93
C VAL A 321 4.58 -6.25 3.97
N GLY A 322 4.27 -5.33 3.06
CA GLY A 322 2.94 -4.77 2.90
C GLY A 322 2.08 -5.53 1.89
N ALA A 323 0.76 -5.43 2.05
CA ALA A 323 -0.22 -5.80 1.03
C ALA A 323 -0.57 -4.58 0.17
N GLN A 324 -0.94 -4.82 -1.08
CA GLN A 324 -1.43 -3.77 -1.99
C GLN A 324 -2.92 -3.45 -1.72
N MET A 325 -3.35 -2.26 -2.13
CA MET A 325 -4.74 -1.80 -1.95
C MET A 325 -5.53 -1.87 -3.25
N LEU A 326 -6.66 -2.57 -3.23
CA LEU A 326 -7.69 -2.52 -4.26
C LEU A 326 -8.79 -1.54 -3.85
N ASN A 327 -9.49 -0.97 -4.83
CA ASN A 327 -10.56 0.01 -4.61
C ASN A 327 -11.87 -0.68 -4.20
N LEU A 328 -12.43 -0.36 -3.03
CA LEU A 328 -13.63 -1.01 -2.48
C LEU A 328 -14.91 -0.78 -3.31
N LEU A 329 -15.10 0.41 -3.89
CA LEU A 329 -16.23 0.71 -4.77
C LEU A 329 -16.02 0.16 -6.19
N HIS A 330 -14.76 0.03 -6.62
CA HIS A 330 -14.37 -0.42 -7.96
C HIS A 330 -13.47 -1.67 -7.89
N PRO A 331 -13.96 -2.82 -7.37
CA PRO A 331 -13.13 -3.93 -6.87
C PRO A 331 -12.20 -4.61 -7.88
N GLY A 332 -12.38 -4.37 -9.18
CA GLY A 332 -11.42 -4.79 -10.22
C GLY A 332 -10.20 -3.87 -10.39
N HIS A 333 -10.07 -2.77 -9.64
CA HIS A 333 -8.97 -1.81 -9.77
C HIS A 333 -7.96 -1.91 -8.62
N LEU A 334 -6.68 -1.88 -8.98
CA LEU A 334 -5.53 -1.74 -8.10
C LEU A 334 -5.18 -0.26 -7.94
N HIS A 335 -5.16 0.28 -6.73
CA HIS A 335 -4.79 1.69 -6.52
C HIS A 335 -3.33 1.94 -6.85
N ILE A 336 -2.40 1.21 -6.24
CA ILE A 336 -0.96 1.32 -6.52
C ILE A 336 -0.24 0.04 -6.13
N SER A 337 0.82 -0.31 -6.86
CA SER A 337 1.63 -1.52 -6.64
C SER A 337 2.96 -1.27 -5.94
N ALA A 338 3.53 -0.08 -6.11
CA ALA A 338 4.74 0.39 -5.44
C ALA A 338 4.79 1.93 -5.50
N GLU A 339 5.14 2.55 -4.38
CA GLU A 339 4.97 3.99 -4.17
C GLU A 339 6.14 4.64 -3.42
N TYR A 340 6.25 5.96 -3.58
CA TYR A 340 7.15 6.83 -2.85
C TYR A 340 6.49 8.19 -2.57
N ALA A 341 7.16 9.02 -1.79
CA ALA A 341 6.73 10.37 -1.45
C ALA A 341 7.87 11.38 -1.70
N ASP A 342 7.49 12.62 -2.01
CA ASP A 342 8.41 13.78 -2.01
C ASP A 342 7.93 14.80 -0.97
N PRO A 343 8.49 14.73 0.26
CA PRO A 343 8.13 15.65 1.34
C PRO A 343 8.38 17.13 1.01
N GLU A 344 9.35 17.46 0.14
CA GLU A 344 9.67 18.87 -0.15
C GLU A 344 8.66 19.55 -1.08
N VAL A 345 7.81 18.76 -1.75
CA VAL A 345 6.62 19.25 -2.48
C VAL A 345 5.31 18.79 -1.85
N LEU A 346 5.35 18.19 -0.65
CA LEU A 346 4.19 17.77 0.14
C LEU A 346 3.27 16.83 -0.66
N LEU A 347 3.86 15.81 -1.30
CA LEU A 347 3.16 14.77 -2.05
C LEU A 347 3.54 13.36 -1.57
N MET A 348 2.53 12.50 -1.52
CA MET A 348 2.56 11.07 -1.16
C MET A 348 1.92 10.26 -2.30
N GLY A 349 2.05 8.94 -2.29
CA GLY A 349 1.43 8.06 -3.29
C GLY A 349 1.93 8.33 -4.71
N LEU A 350 3.21 8.64 -4.88
CA LEU A 350 3.82 8.84 -6.20
C LEU A 350 4.19 7.48 -6.82
N LYS A 351 3.82 7.27 -8.09
CA LYS A 351 4.00 6.00 -8.82
C LYS A 351 5.50 5.70 -8.99
N MET A 352 5.98 4.58 -8.45
CA MET A 352 7.35 4.13 -8.72
C MET A 352 7.52 3.78 -10.22
N PRO A 353 8.68 4.05 -10.85
CA PRO A 353 8.89 3.75 -12.26
C PRO A 353 8.68 2.26 -12.58
N GLY A 354 7.74 1.96 -13.49
CA GLY A 354 7.37 0.59 -13.88
C GLY A 354 6.31 -0.09 -13.00
N ALA A 355 5.78 0.61 -11.99
CA ALA A 355 4.64 0.16 -11.20
C ALA A 355 3.33 0.19 -12.02
N LEU A 356 2.34 -0.60 -11.60
CA LEU A 356 0.92 -0.37 -11.83
C LEU A 356 0.37 0.71 -10.87
N ARG A 357 -0.56 1.55 -11.36
CA ARG A 357 -1.34 2.51 -10.56
C ARG A 357 -2.70 2.79 -11.20
N ASP A 358 -3.76 2.74 -10.39
CA ASP A 358 -5.16 2.99 -10.74
C ASP A 358 -5.60 2.11 -11.95
N GLU A 359 -5.06 0.89 -12.04
CA GLU A 359 -5.18 -0.02 -13.19
C GLU A 359 -6.31 -1.04 -13.02
N TYR A 360 -7.02 -1.36 -14.10
CA TYR A 360 -8.06 -2.38 -14.13
C TYR A 360 -7.47 -3.79 -14.35
N LEU A 361 -7.39 -4.58 -13.28
CA LEU A 361 -6.75 -5.92 -13.24
C LEU A 361 -7.48 -6.98 -14.10
N LEU A 362 -8.77 -6.77 -14.36
CA LEU A 362 -9.58 -7.66 -15.20
C LEU A 362 -9.43 -7.38 -16.70
N GLY A 363 -8.78 -6.27 -17.06
CA GLY A 363 -8.50 -5.87 -18.43
C GLY A 363 -7.32 -6.60 -19.04
N THR A 364 -6.88 -6.06 -20.18
CA THR A 364 -5.66 -6.43 -20.89
C THR A 364 -4.90 -5.17 -21.26
N ASP A 365 -3.59 -5.30 -21.48
CA ASP A 365 -2.75 -4.22 -22.03
C ASP A 365 -2.93 -4.05 -23.55
N GLU A 366 -2.12 -3.15 -24.12
CA GLU A 366 -2.04 -2.86 -25.56
C GLU A 366 -1.66 -4.07 -26.44
N LEU A 367 -1.13 -5.15 -25.85
CA LEU A 367 -0.78 -6.41 -26.53
C LEU A 367 -1.89 -7.47 -26.38
N GLY A 368 -3.00 -7.16 -25.70
CA GLY A 368 -4.05 -8.12 -25.37
C GLY A 368 -3.68 -9.08 -24.25
N LEU A 369 -2.63 -8.79 -23.47
CA LEU A 369 -2.14 -9.66 -22.40
C LEU A 369 -2.66 -9.19 -21.02
N PRO A 370 -2.91 -10.09 -20.05
CA PRO A 370 -3.48 -9.74 -18.75
C PRO A 370 -2.75 -8.61 -18.01
N THR A 371 -3.50 -7.77 -17.31
CA THR A 371 -2.98 -6.64 -16.51
C THR A 371 -2.38 -7.14 -15.18
N ASN A 372 -1.13 -7.59 -15.22
CA ASN A 372 -0.36 -8.03 -14.05
C ASN A 372 0.92 -7.20 -13.86
N GLN A 373 1.35 -7.05 -12.59
CA GLN A 373 2.68 -6.55 -12.24
C GLN A 373 3.74 -7.63 -12.54
N GLU A 374 4.17 -7.74 -13.80
CA GLU A 374 5.27 -8.63 -14.19
C GLU A 374 6.62 -8.12 -13.68
N ARG A 375 6.94 -6.85 -13.98
CA ARG A 375 8.21 -6.24 -13.59
C ARG A 375 8.30 -6.17 -12.07
N ARG A 376 9.46 -6.52 -11.52
CA ARG A 376 9.71 -6.31 -10.10
C ARG A 376 9.90 -4.84 -9.82
N VAL A 377 9.05 -4.28 -8.96
CA VAL A 377 9.18 -2.92 -8.46
C VAL A 377 9.18 -2.98 -6.94
N ASP A 378 10.26 -2.48 -6.35
CA ASP A 378 10.40 -2.36 -4.90
C ASP A 378 9.79 -1.01 -4.46
N THR A 379 9.19 -0.94 -3.28
CA THR A 379 8.46 0.25 -2.78
C THR A 379 9.28 0.96 -1.69
N GLU A 380 9.03 2.25 -1.45
CA GLU A 380 9.76 2.99 -0.40
C GLU A 380 9.05 2.94 0.97
N TYR A 381 7.72 2.78 0.96
CA TYR A 381 6.86 2.45 2.11
C TYR A 381 5.67 1.60 1.64
N ASN A 382 4.78 1.21 2.55
CA ASN A 382 3.45 0.67 2.25
C ASN A 382 2.46 1.24 3.26
N GLY A 383 1.27 1.64 2.82
CA GLY A 383 0.22 2.10 3.72
C GLY A 383 -0.23 1.02 4.71
N TRP A 384 -0.80 1.44 5.84
CA TRP A 384 -1.15 0.57 6.96
C TRP A 384 -2.54 -0.08 6.90
N TRP A 385 -3.23 0.06 5.76
CA TRP A 385 -4.41 -0.73 5.42
C TRP A 385 -4.17 -2.24 5.55
N SER A 386 -2.94 -2.70 5.26
CA SER A 386 -2.45 -4.04 5.58
C SER A 386 -0.92 -4.08 5.46
N CYS A 387 -0.19 -4.11 6.59
CA CYS A 387 1.27 -4.04 6.60
C CYS A 387 1.92 -4.87 7.72
N LEU A 388 2.72 -5.88 7.35
CA LEU A 388 3.48 -6.71 8.29
C LEU A 388 4.85 -6.08 8.59
N ILE A 389 5.06 -5.71 9.85
CA ILE A 389 6.28 -5.11 10.39
C ILE A 389 6.88 -6.10 11.40
N PRO A 390 8.07 -6.69 11.11
CA PRO A 390 8.66 -7.65 12.03
C PRO A 390 9.14 -7.05 13.36
N ALA A 391 9.08 -7.83 14.45
CA ALA A 391 9.53 -7.42 15.78
C ALA A 391 10.96 -6.85 15.85
N PRO A 392 11.96 -7.36 15.09
CA PRO A 392 13.29 -6.77 15.08
C PRO A 392 13.34 -5.35 14.50
N VAL A 393 12.40 -4.97 13.62
CA VAL A 393 12.31 -3.61 13.08
C VAL A 393 11.85 -2.64 14.18
N ILE A 394 10.78 -2.98 14.90
CA ILE A 394 10.24 -2.17 16.02
C ILE A 394 11.30 -1.99 17.11
N ARG A 395 12.03 -3.05 17.47
CA ARG A 395 13.16 -2.96 18.42
C ARG A 395 14.31 -2.09 17.94
N ALA A 396 14.54 -1.99 16.63
CA ALA A 396 15.65 -1.22 16.06
C ALA A 396 15.32 0.25 15.80
N ILE A 397 14.07 0.59 15.46
CA ILE A 397 13.68 1.97 15.07
C ILE A 397 12.58 2.59 15.94
N GLY A 398 12.08 1.90 16.96
CA GLY A 398 10.99 2.37 17.84
C GLY A 398 9.62 2.38 17.15
N TYR A 399 8.71 3.17 17.70
CA TYR A 399 7.29 3.22 17.35
C TYR A 399 6.97 4.35 16.33
N PRO A 400 5.73 4.45 15.80
CA PRO A 400 5.31 5.56 14.95
C PRO A 400 5.54 6.92 15.59
N LEU A 401 5.67 7.97 14.77
CA LEU A 401 5.56 9.34 15.28
C LEU A 401 4.11 9.63 15.72
N PRO A 402 3.89 10.40 16.81
CA PRO A 402 2.56 10.81 17.27
C PRO A 402 1.91 11.89 16.38
N LEU A 403 1.56 11.51 15.15
CA LEU A 403 1.11 12.39 14.06
C LEU A 403 -0.42 12.53 13.92
N PHE A 404 -1.19 11.73 14.67
CA PHE A 404 -2.64 11.51 14.57
C PHE A 404 -3.07 10.81 13.26
N LEU A 405 -2.75 11.34 12.09
CA LEU A 405 -2.98 10.65 10.81
C LEU A 405 -2.08 11.17 9.68
N GLN A 406 -1.83 10.30 8.70
CA GLN A 406 -1.07 10.53 7.48
C GLN A 406 0.43 10.82 7.68
N TRP A 407 1.23 10.21 6.80
CA TRP A 407 2.70 10.20 6.78
C TRP A 407 3.36 9.37 7.88
N ASP A 408 2.62 8.81 8.83
CA ASP A 408 3.13 7.91 9.87
C ASP A 408 3.64 6.58 9.28
N ASP A 409 2.93 6.04 8.30
CA ASP A 409 3.33 4.94 7.43
C ASP A 409 4.58 5.25 6.57
N ILE A 410 4.58 6.39 5.90
CA ILE A 410 5.68 6.85 5.04
C ILE A 410 6.96 7.09 5.87
N GLU A 411 6.82 7.73 7.03
CA GLU A 411 7.93 8.01 7.95
C GLU A 411 8.56 6.74 8.50
N TYR A 412 7.72 5.78 8.89
CA TYR A 412 8.19 4.50 9.39
C TYR A 412 8.92 3.69 8.31
N GLY A 413 8.41 3.64 7.07
CA GLY A 413 9.09 3.01 5.94
C GLY A 413 10.44 3.67 5.60
N TYR A 414 10.49 5.01 5.59
CA TYR A 414 11.72 5.76 5.32
C TYR A 414 12.75 5.58 6.44
N ARG A 415 12.31 5.59 7.72
CA ARG A 415 13.19 5.32 8.87
C ARG A 415 13.67 3.87 8.91
N ALA A 416 12.83 2.89 8.57
CA ALA A 416 13.21 1.49 8.45
C ALA A 416 14.31 1.30 7.39
N ARG A 417 14.12 1.88 6.20
CA ARG A 417 15.09 1.84 5.10
C ARG A 417 16.42 2.51 5.47
N ALA A 418 16.39 3.62 6.21
CA ALA A 418 17.59 4.27 6.73
C ALA A 418 18.39 3.41 7.72
N HIS A 419 17.76 2.42 8.37
CA HIS A 419 18.39 1.42 9.24
C HIS A 419 18.66 0.08 8.54
N GLY A 420 18.49 0.00 7.21
CA GLY A 420 18.79 -1.19 6.41
C GLY A 420 17.65 -2.20 6.26
N PHE A 421 16.45 -1.91 6.78
CA PHE A 421 15.25 -2.74 6.59
C PHE A 421 14.47 -2.24 5.35
N PRO A 422 14.46 -2.95 4.21
CA PRO A 422 13.69 -2.53 3.04
C PRO A 422 12.18 -2.77 3.23
N THR A 423 11.39 -2.28 2.27
CA THR A 423 9.95 -2.52 2.21
C THR A 423 9.60 -3.18 0.87
N VAL A 424 8.68 -4.14 0.87
CA VAL A 424 8.02 -4.67 -0.33
C VAL A 424 6.51 -4.56 -0.16
N SER A 425 5.83 -4.05 -1.17
CA SER A 425 4.40 -4.25 -1.35
C SER A 425 4.23 -5.52 -2.20
N LEU A 426 3.76 -6.60 -1.60
CA LEU A 426 3.76 -7.94 -2.20
C LEU A 426 2.55 -8.08 -3.15
N PRO A 427 2.75 -8.17 -4.49
CA PRO A 427 1.61 -8.28 -5.39
C PRO A 427 0.89 -9.63 -5.20
N GLY A 428 -0.44 -9.61 -5.34
CA GLY A 428 -1.29 -10.75 -5.06
C GLY A 428 -1.54 -11.01 -3.56
N ALA A 429 -1.00 -10.18 -2.66
CA ALA A 429 -1.52 -10.00 -1.31
C ALA A 429 -2.16 -8.61 -1.25
N GLY A 430 -3.42 -8.52 -0.78
CA GLY A 430 -4.11 -7.24 -0.75
C GLY A 430 -5.47 -7.26 -0.07
N VAL A 431 -5.98 -6.06 0.20
CA VAL A 431 -7.31 -5.78 0.74
C VAL A 431 -8.06 -4.84 -0.20
N TRP A 432 -9.39 -4.83 -0.14
CA TRP A 432 -10.17 -3.72 -0.70
C TRP A 432 -10.44 -2.69 0.39
N HIS A 433 -10.19 -1.42 0.09
CA HIS A 433 -10.37 -0.30 1.02
C HIS A 433 -10.85 0.95 0.26
N ALA A 434 -11.37 1.95 0.98
CA ALA A 434 -12.08 3.09 0.42
C ALA A 434 -11.28 3.85 -0.66
N ASP A 435 -11.85 3.97 -1.86
CA ASP A 435 -11.26 4.59 -3.05
C ASP A 435 -10.67 5.98 -2.79
N PHE A 436 -9.34 6.13 -2.80
CA PHE A 436 -8.70 7.43 -2.53
C PHE A 436 -9.00 8.47 -3.62
N GLY A 437 -9.37 8.04 -4.83
CA GLY A 437 -9.84 8.94 -5.90
C GLY A 437 -11.22 9.57 -5.65
N TRP A 438 -12.02 9.03 -4.71
CA TRP A 438 -13.35 9.55 -4.33
C TRP A 438 -13.33 10.35 -3.00
N LYS A 439 -12.18 10.46 -2.33
CA LYS A 439 -12.00 11.28 -1.12
C LYS A 439 -11.80 12.75 -1.50
N ASP A 440 -12.44 13.69 -0.79
CA ASP A 440 -12.38 15.11 -1.17
C ASP A 440 -11.09 15.81 -0.72
N GLY A 441 -10.57 16.66 -1.62
CA GLY A 441 -9.37 17.46 -1.36
C GLY A 441 -9.60 18.66 -0.43
N ASP A 442 -10.85 19.06 -0.16
CA ASP A 442 -11.20 20.18 0.73
C ASP A 442 -11.39 19.77 2.20
N GLU A 443 -11.00 18.55 2.59
CA GLU A 443 -11.17 18.02 3.94
C GLU A 443 -10.27 18.63 5.04
N TRP A 444 -10.73 18.52 6.30
CA TRP A 444 -9.97 18.93 7.49
C TRP A 444 -8.63 18.17 7.62
N GLN A 445 -8.56 16.94 7.10
CA GLN A 445 -7.35 16.11 7.10
C GLN A 445 -6.15 16.81 6.45
N ARG A 446 -6.39 17.74 5.51
CA ARG A 446 -5.34 18.44 4.75
C ARG A 446 -4.38 19.25 5.64
N TYR A 447 -4.81 19.68 6.82
CA TYR A 447 -3.92 20.24 7.85
C TYR A 447 -2.77 19.27 8.18
N PHE A 448 -3.10 18.00 8.46
CA PHE A 448 -2.14 16.96 8.80
C PHE A 448 -1.25 16.63 7.59
N THR A 449 -1.81 16.55 6.38
CA THR A 449 -1.01 16.37 5.15
C THR A 449 0.10 17.42 5.01
N ILE A 450 -0.18 18.69 5.34
CA ILE A 450 0.82 19.78 5.27
C ILE A 450 1.79 19.72 6.44
N ARG A 451 1.30 19.69 7.69
CA ARG A 451 2.14 19.72 8.90
C ARG A 451 3.09 18.52 8.93
N ASN A 452 2.56 17.32 8.71
CA ASN A 452 3.31 16.07 8.80
C ASN A 452 4.26 15.93 7.59
N GLY A 453 3.88 16.44 6.41
CA GLY A 453 4.78 16.54 5.25
C GLY A 453 5.99 17.47 5.49
N LEU A 454 5.80 18.56 6.24
CA LEU A 454 6.91 19.43 6.66
C LEU A 454 7.83 18.76 7.69
N ILE A 455 7.26 18.02 8.64
CA ILE A 455 8.01 17.16 9.58
C ILE A 455 8.83 16.12 8.80
N MET A 456 8.21 15.47 7.80
CA MET A 456 8.86 14.50 6.92
C MET A 456 10.02 15.08 6.13
N ALA A 457 9.88 16.28 5.58
CA ALA A 457 11.00 16.97 4.94
C ALA A 457 12.12 17.29 5.96
N ALA A 458 11.76 17.71 7.16
CA ALA A 458 12.72 18.05 8.21
C ALA A 458 13.51 16.83 8.72
N LEU A 459 12.89 15.65 8.73
CA LEU A 459 13.53 14.39 9.13
C LEU A 459 14.30 13.74 7.97
N HIS A 460 13.66 13.52 6.83
CA HIS A 460 14.10 12.58 5.80
C HIS A 460 14.52 13.21 4.46
N SER A 461 14.63 14.53 4.34
CA SER A 461 15.16 15.20 3.14
C SER A 461 16.32 16.17 3.42
N GLY A 462 16.85 16.78 2.35
CA GLY A 462 17.82 17.89 2.42
C GLY A 462 17.21 19.23 2.85
N PHE A 463 15.91 19.25 3.18
CA PHE A 463 15.10 20.38 3.62
C PHE A 463 15.24 21.66 2.76
N SER A 464 15.04 21.53 1.45
CA SER A 464 15.17 22.66 0.51
C SER A 464 14.12 23.76 0.73
N ILE A 465 14.50 24.78 1.51
CA ILE A 465 13.68 25.97 1.81
C ILE A 465 13.06 26.57 0.54
N ARG A 466 13.80 26.58 -0.58
CA ARG A 466 13.31 27.10 -1.87
C ARG A 466 12.16 26.26 -2.44
N ARG A 467 12.28 24.92 -2.42
CA ARG A 467 11.23 24.00 -2.93
C ARG A 467 9.99 24.09 -2.04
N ILE A 468 10.18 23.96 -0.73
CA ILE A 468 9.10 23.96 0.27
C ILE A 468 8.35 25.31 0.27
N THR A 469 9.06 26.44 0.35
CA THR A 469 8.43 27.77 0.31
C THR A 469 7.71 28.03 -1.01
N GLY A 470 8.30 27.60 -2.14
CA GLY A 470 7.67 27.69 -3.45
C GLY A 470 6.36 26.88 -3.53
N ARG A 471 6.36 25.66 -2.98
CA ARG A 471 5.17 24.81 -2.91
C ARG A 471 4.08 25.37 -2.00
N LEU A 472 4.43 25.81 -0.79
CA LEU A 472 3.49 26.44 0.14
C LEU A 472 2.87 27.71 -0.47
N ALA A 473 3.69 28.52 -1.15
CA ALA A 473 3.20 29.69 -1.89
C ALA A 473 2.24 29.29 -3.02
N GLN A 474 2.56 28.28 -3.84
CA GLN A 474 1.68 27.78 -4.90
C GLN A 474 0.34 27.29 -4.33
N LEU A 475 0.36 26.47 -3.28
CA LEU A 475 -0.84 25.92 -2.65
C LEU A 475 -1.76 27.03 -2.13
N VAL A 476 -1.23 27.97 -1.34
CA VAL A 476 -1.99 29.14 -0.86
C VAL A 476 -2.52 29.98 -2.03
N SER A 477 -1.68 30.26 -3.03
CA SER A 477 -2.08 31.04 -4.21
C SER A 477 -3.24 30.40 -4.97
N HIS A 478 -3.21 29.09 -5.18
CA HIS A 478 -4.25 28.35 -5.89
C HIS A 478 -5.53 28.27 -5.05
N GLN A 479 -5.44 27.96 -3.76
CA GLN A 479 -6.59 27.88 -2.84
C GLN A 479 -7.31 29.24 -2.69
N LEU A 480 -6.57 30.34 -2.59
CA LEU A 480 -7.14 31.68 -2.49
C LEU A 480 -7.96 32.07 -3.72
N VAL A 481 -7.47 31.79 -4.94
CA VAL A 481 -8.25 32.10 -6.16
C VAL A 481 -9.36 31.08 -6.40
N ALA A 482 -9.20 29.83 -5.94
CA ALA A 482 -10.23 28.80 -5.93
C ALA A 482 -11.34 29.03 -4.88
N MET A 483 -11.25 30.12 -4.10
CA MET A 483 -12.19 30.47 -3.04
C MET A 483 -12.27 29.39 -1.92
N GLN A 484 -11.12 28.83 -1.54
CA GLN A 484 -10.94 27.84 -0.47
C GLN A 484 -10.26 28.51 0.74
N TYR A 485 -10.98 29.39 1.43
CA TYR A 485 -10.41 30.26 2.46
C TYR A 485 -10.15 29.52 3.78
N GLY A 486 -11.07 28.65 4.20
CA GLY A 486 -10.90 27.80 5.39
C GLY A 486 -9.77 26.79 5.22
N MET A 487 -9.64 26.20 4.03
CA MET A 487 -8.48 25.38 3.67
C MET A 487 -7.17 26.18 3.74
N THR A 488 -7.15 27.40 3.20
CA THR A 488 -5.98 28.28 3.30
C THR A 488 -5.65 28.58 4.76
N ALA A 489 -6.65 28.85 5.60
CA ALA A 489 -6.47 29.13 7.01
C ALA A 489 -5.89 27.93 7.78
N THR A 490 -6.34 26.70 7.49
CA THR A 490 -5.79 25.48 8.10
C THR A 490 -4.42 25.12 7.55
N LEU A 491 -4.09 25.42 6.28
CA LEU A 491 -2.74 25.29 5.75
C LEU A 491 -1.77 26.23 6.48
N LEU A 492 -2.16 27.50 6.70
CA LEU A 492 -1.35 28.45 7.46
C LEU A 492 -1.16 27.99 8.92
N GLN A 493 -2.19 27.41 9.55
CA GLN A 493 -2.04 26.80 10.88
C GLN A 493 -1.05 25.62 10.87
N ALA A 494 -1.11 24.75 9.87
CA ALA A 494 -0.18 23.62 9.74
C ALA A 494 1.30 24.05 9.60
N VAL A 495 1.54 25.21 8.97
CA VAL A 495 2.88 25.81 8.86
C VAL A 495 3.30 26.51 10.16
N GLU A 496 2.37 27.12 10.90
CA GLU A 496 2.64 27.71 12.23
C GLU A 496 3.00 26.63 13.26
N ASP A 497 2.17 25.60 13.43
CA ASP A 497 2.42 24.48 14.35
C ASP A 497 3.74 23.74 14.02
N PHE A 498 4.13 23.64 12.73
CA PHE A 498 5.46 23.10 12.34
C PHE A 498 6.64 23.98 12.79
N LEU A 499 6.52 25.30 12.70
CA LEU A 499 7.62 26.22 13.07
C LEU A 499 7.82 26.28 14.60
N ASP A 500 6.74 26.14 15.36
CA ASP A 500 6.79 26.08 16.81
C ASP A 500 7.52 24.78 17.26
N GLY A 501 7.39 23.69 16.49
CA GLY A 501 8.33 22.56 16.45
C GLY A 501 7.87 21.30 17.19
N PRO A 502 8.75 20.32 17.46
CA PRO A 502 8.37 18.97 17.92
C PRO A 502 7.50 18.88 19.19
N GLY A 503 7.43 19.95 20.00
CA GLY A 503 6.50 20.04 21.13
C GLY A 503 5.00 19.94 20.73
N VAL A 504 4.62 20.26 19.48
CA VAL A 504 3.24 20.16 18.99
C VAL A 504 2.72 18.72 18.79
N LEU A 505 3.55 17.72 19.09
CA LEU A 505 3.21 16.29 19.06
C LEU A 505 3.08 15.70 20.49
N SER A 506 3.18 16.53 21.53
CA SER A 506 3.21 16.09 22.94
C SER A 506 1.89 15.50 23.45
N ASP A 507 0.77 15.79 22.77
CA ASP A 507 -0.60 15.35 23.04
C ASP A 507 -1.11 14.29 22.02
N GLY A 508 -0.21 13.61 21.31
CA GLY A 508 -0.58 12.72 20.20
C GLY A 508 -1.10 13.47 18.97
N SER A 509 -0.98 14.81 18.95
CA SER A 509 -1.68 15.72 18.05
C SER A 509 -3.21 15.70 18.18
N ALA A 510 -3.80 15.10 19.23
CA ALA A 510 -5.25 15.01 19.41
C ALA A 510 -5.91 16.39 19.55
N GLY A 511 -5.29 17.31 20.27
CA GLY A 511 -5.76 18.69 20.40
C GLY A 511 -5.69 19.48 19.09
N ALA A 512 -4.87 19.06 18.13
CA ALA A 512 -4.81 19.70 16.81
C ALA A 512 -6.10 19.48 16.01
N LEU A 513 -6.74 18.31 16.11
CA LEU A 513 -8.03 18.04 15.47
C LEU A 513 -9.11 19.03 15.96
N ALA A 514 -9.17 19.26 17.27
CA ALA A 514 -10.10 20.22 17.85
C ALA A 514 -9.85 21.65 17.34
N ARG A 515 -8.59 22.11 17.33
CA ARG A 515 -8.21 23.43 16.78
C ARG A 515 -8.60 23.57 15.30
N VAL A 516 -8.32 22.56 14.47
CA VAL A 516 -8.63 22.57 13.03
C VAL A 516 -10.13 22.61 12.76
N ARG A 517 -10.92 21.83 13.51
CA ARG A 517 -12.39 21.87 13.44
C ARG A 517 -12.94 23.24 13.84
N GLU A 518 -12.41 23.86 14.89
CA GLU A 518 -12.83 25.19 15.32
C GLU A 518 -12.50 26.27 14.29
N ILE A 519 -11.27 26.27 13.74
CA ILE A 519 -10.86 27.20 12.68
C ILE A 519 -11.82 27.11 11.49
N ARG A 520 -12.19 25.90 11.04
CA ARG A 520 -13.06 25.71 9.87
C ARG A 520 -14.49 26.23 10.05
N LYS A 521 -15.03 26.29 11.29
CA LYS A 521 -16.38 26.88 11.53
C LYS A 521 -16.52 28.33 11.07
N ALA A 522 -15.43 29.08 11.02
CA ALA A 522 -15.43 30.47 10.53
C ALA A 522 -15.54 30.61 9.00
N TYR A 523 -15.58 29.50 8.26
CA TYR A 523 -15.50 29.44 6.79
C TYR A 523 -16.66 28.61 6.22
N PRO A 524 -17.78 29.24 5.82
CA PRO A 524 -18.98 28.53 5.37
C PRO A 524 -18.75 27.57 4.21
N GLU A 525 -17.78 27.86 3.33
CA GLU A 525 -17.47 27.01 2.17
C GLU A 525 -16.81 25.68 2.54
N THR A 526 -16.42 25.50 3.81
CA THR A 526 -15.88 24.23 4.32
C THR A 526 -16.96 23.20 4.67
N VAL A 527 -18.23 23.63 4.74
CA VAL A 527 -19.40 22.79 5.05
C VAL A 527 -19.87 22.08 3.77
N MET A 528 -19.95 20.74 3.84
CA MET A 528 -20.59 19.94 2.80
C MET A 528 -22.09 19.90 3.06
N HIS A 529 -22.89 20.23 2.05
CA HIS A 529 -24.33 20.08 2.05
C HIS A 529 -24.72 18.80 1.30
N PRO A 530 -25.63 17.96 1.82
CA PRO A 530 -26.14 16.81 1.11
C PRO A 530 -26.99 17.27 -0.09
N MET A 531 -27.08 16.45 -1.14
CA MET A 531 -27.80 16.83 -2.37
C MET A 531 -29.31 17.11 -2.14
N SER A 532 -29.90 16.60 -1.06
CA SER A 532 -31.27 16.90 -0.62
C SER A 532 -31.48 18.33 -0.12
N GLU A 533 -30.45 19.00 0.40
CA GLU A 533 -30.50 20.41 0.83
C GLU A 533 -30.32 21.41 -0.34
N SER A 534 -30.02 20.91 -1.54
CA SER A 534 -29.68 21.73 -2.70
C SER A 534 -30.80 22.65 -3.20
N GLY A 535 -32.06 22.27 -2.92
CA GLY A 535 -33.26 23.05 -3.20
C GLY A 535 -33.54 23.27 -4.70
N GLY A 536 -34.58 24.07 -5.00
CA GLY A 536 -34.92 24.43 -6.38
C GLY A 536 -33.78 25.10 -7.15
N GLU A 537 -32.94 25.89 -6.45
CA GLU A 537 -31.80 26.57 -7.06
C GLU A 537 -30.79 25.62 -7.73
N PHE A 538 -30.72 24.33 -7.34
CA PHE A 538 -29.77 23.39 -7.94
C PHE A 538 -30.21 22.90 -9.31
N HIS A 539 -31.49 22.55 -9.47
CA HIS A 539 -32.05 22.09 -10.74
C HIS A 539 -32.12 23.20 -11.80
N GLU A 540 -32.20 24.46 -11.38
CA GLU A 540 -32.22 25.64 -12.27
C GLU A 540 -30.82 26.09 -12.71
N ARG A 541 -29.74 25.52 -12.15
CA ARG A 541 -28.35 25.95 -12.45
C ARG A 541 -27.73 25.15 -13.58
N ALA A 542 -27.28 25.89 -14.60
CA ALA A 542 -26.42 25.33 -15.63
C ALA A 542 -25.12 24.76 -15.02
N VAL A 543 -24.81 23.51 -15.39
CA VAL A 543 -23.49 22.92 -15.18
C VAL A 543 -22.51 23.62 -16.10
N VAL A 544 -21.45 24.18 -15.54
CA VAL A 544 -20.36 24.80 -16.30
C VAL A 544 -19.16 23.85 -16.24
N ARG A 545 -18.77 23.34 -17.41
CA ARG A 545 -17.59 22.47 -17.56
C ARG A 545 -16.32 23.29 -17.70
N ALA A 546 -15.21 22.73 -17.25
CA ALA A 546 -13.90 23.33 -17.38
C ALA A 546 -13.48 23.39 -18.86
N ALA A 547 -12.60 24.33 -19.18
CA ALA A 547 -11.93 24.38 -20.49
C ALA A 547 -10.74 23.40 -20.52
N ASN A 548 -9.94 23.42 -21.57
CA ASN A 548 -8.65 22.72 -21.57
C ASN A 548 -7.71 23.30 -20.49
N GLU A 549 -6.76 22.48 -20.03
CA GLU A 549 -5.75 22.88 -19.05
C GLU A 549 -4.96 24.14 -19.47
N PRO A 550 -4.52 24.97 -18.52
CA PRO A 550 -3.79 26.20 -18.83
C PRO A 550 -2.36 25.89 -19.30
N GLY A 551 -2.08 26.12 -20.58
CA GLY A 551 -0.72 26.02 -21.16
C GLY A 551 0.35 26.94 -20.52
N SER A 552 -0.02 27.76 -19.53
CA SER A 552 0.88 28.30 -18.52
C SER A 552 0.10 28.53 -17.23
N GLU A 553 0.40 27.77 -16.17
CA GLU A 553 -0.14 27.99 -14.82
C GLU A 553 0.13 29.43 -14.36
N THR A 554 1.38 29.90 -14.42
CA THR A 554 1.79 31.20 -13.89
C THR A 554 1.04 32.38 -14.53
N LEU A 555 0.93 32.40 -15.86
CA LEU A 555 0.21 33.48 -16.55
C LEU A 555 -1.30 33.44 -16.27
N THR A 556 -1.85 32.23 -16.14
CA THR A 556 -3.24 32.02 -15.79
C THR A 556 -3.50 32.44 -14.34
N PHE A 557 -2.63 32.11 -13.40
CA PHE A 557 -2.71 32.53 -12.00
C PHE A 557 -2.69 34.05 -11.88
N LEU A 558 -1.74 34.74 -12.53
CA LEU A 558 -1.70 36.20 -12.54
C LEU A 558 -3.01 36.81 -13.08
N LYS A 559 -3.57 36.25 -14.16
CA LYS A 559 -4.88 36.67 -14.70
C LYS A 559 -6.02 36.44 -13.70
N ARG A 560 -6.06 35.30 -13.00
CA ARG A 560 -7.08 34.99 -11.99
C ARG A 560 -6.94 35.86 -10.74
N ALA A 561 -5.73 36.11 -10.26
CA ALA A 561 -5.47 37.03 -9.15
C ALA A 561 -5.92 38.46 -9.48
N VAL A 562 -5.62 38.97 -10.68
CA VAL A 562 -6.11 40.28 -11.15
C VAL A 562 -7.64 40.30 -11.22
N TYR A 563 -8.28 39.25 -11.75
CA TYR A 563 -9.75 39.17 -11.79
C TYR A 563 -10.36 39.18 -10.37
N HIS A 564 -9.81 38.39 -9.45
CA HIS A 564 -10.27 38.29 -8.07
C HIS A 564 -10.10 39.63 -7.30
N LEU A 565 -8.98 40.33 -7.48
CA LEU A 565 -8.73 41.64 -6.90
C LEU A 565 -9.57 42.76 -7.55
N ALA A 566 -9.93 42.63 -8.83
CA ALA A 566 -10.84 43.54 -9.52
C ALA A 566 -12.34 43.25 -9.24
N GLY A 567 -12.67 42.15 -8.56
CA GLY A 567 -14.06 41.70 -8.38
C GLY A 567 -14.71 41.15 -9.66
N ARG A 568 -13.91 40.79 -10.68
CA ARG A 568 -14.40 40.39 -12.01
C ARG A 568 -14.69 38.89 -12.10
N SER A 569 -15.96 38.54 -12.02
CA SER A 569 -16.49 37.24 -12.47
C SER A 569 -16.54 37.15 -14.00
N VAL A 570 -16.57 35.91 -14.51
CA VAL A 570 -17.13 35.55 -15.82
C VAL A 570 -18.52 34.91 -15.64
N HIS A 571 -18.71 34.15 -14.56
CA HIS A 571 -19.99 33.58 -14.17
C HIS A 571 -20.42 34.16 -12.81
N ARG A 572 -21.68 34.60 -12.67
CA ARG A 572 -22.22 35.04 -11.37
C ARG A 572 -22.46 33.86 -10.43
N SER A 573 -23.11 32.81 -10.95
CA SER A 573 -23.31 31.54 -10.27
C SER A 573 -23.22 30.40 -11.27
N GLY A 574 -22.95 29.18 -10.80
CA GLY A 574 -22.96 27.96 -11.61
C GLY A 574 -22.54 26.73 -10.81
N SER A 575 -22.93 25.56 -11.32
CA SER A 575 -22.56 24.26 -10.76
C SER A 575 -21.30 23.73 -11.46
N VAL A 576 -20.30 23.31 -10.68
CA VAL A 576 -19.00 22.83 -11.13
C VAL A 576 -18.81 21.39 -10.63
N PRO A 577 -18.78 20.38 -11.53
CA PRO A 577 -18.54 19.00 -11.15
C PRO A 577 -17.18 18.81 -10.47
N ALA A 578 -17.04 17.75 -9.65
CA ALA A 578 -15.87 17.56 -8.79
C ALA A 578 -14.55 17.48 -9.61
N GLY A 579 -14.55 16.71 -10.70
CA GLY A 579 -13.43 16.63 -11.65
C GLY A 579 -13.14 17.93 -12.43
N ASP A 580 -14.09 18.85 -12.54
CA ASP A 580 -13.92 20.17 -13.17
C ASP A 580 -13.44 21.25 -12.17
N ALA A 581 -13.30 20.93 -10.86
CA ALA A 581 -13.18 21.90 -9.77
C ALA A 581 -11.80 22.59 -9.62
N HIS A 582 -11.02 22.66 -10.69
CA HIS A 582 -9.67 23.22 -10.69
C HIS A 582 -9.63 24.71 -10.31
N TRP A 583 -8.54 25.14 -9.67
CA TRP A 583 -8.33 26.53 -9.23
C TRP A 583 -8.51 27.56 -10.35
N TRP A 584 -8.05 27.25 -11.57
CA TRP A 584 -8.13 28.13 -12.73
C TRP A 584 -9.53 28.18 -13.36
N HIS A 585 -10.41 27.23 -13.02
CA HIS A 585 -11.80 27.20 -13.44
C HIS A 585 -12.70 27.87 -12.39
N VAL A 586 -12.67 27.40 -11.14
CA VAL A 586 -13.49 27.90 -10.02
C VAL A 586 -13.25 29.40 -9.76
N SER A 587 -12.04 29.91 -9.99
CA SER A 587 -11.72 31.35 -9.90
C SER A 587 -12.48 32.27 -10.88
N LEU A 588 -13.16 31.72 -11.90
CA LEU A 588 -14.04 32.48 -12.81
C LEU A 588 -15.39 32.88 -12.18
N PHE A 589 -15.82 32.19 -11.13
CA PHE A 589 -17.14 32.31 -10.54
C PHE A 589 -17.17 33.33 -9.40
N GLU A 590 -18.32 33.95 -9.17
CA GLU A 590 -18.59 34.78 -7.99
C GLU A 590 -19.22 33.96 -6.86
N ARG A 591 -20.10 33.01 -7.21
CA ARG A 591 -20.52 31.86 -6.40
C ARG A 591 -20.34 30.59 -7.23
N ALA A 592 -19.63 29.58 -6.71
CA ALA A 592 -19.50 28.26 -7.32
C ALA A 592 -20.10 27.21 -6.39
N ILE A 593 -20.95 26.34 -6.92
CA ILE A 593 -21.40 25.13 -6.24
C ILE A 593 -20.54 23.99 -6.76
N VAL A 594 -19.66 23.48 -5.92
CA VAL A 594 -18.68 22.45 -6.28
C VAL A 594 -19.18 21.11 -5.76
N THR A 595 -19.41 20.13 -6.63
CA THR A 595 -19.76 18.76 -6.22
C THR A 595 -18.59 18.13 -5.45
N ASP A 596 -18.89 17.36 -4.41
CA ASP A 596 -17.90 16.58 -3.66
C ASP A 596 -17.36 15.40 -4.49
N MET A 597 -16.12 14.97 -4.26
CA MET A 597 -15.52 13.81 -4.96
C MET A 597 -16.24 12.48 -4.65
N SER A 598 -16.97 12.39 -3.53
CA SER A 598 -17.82 11.24 -3.19
C SER A 598 -19.18 11.25 -3.89
N GLU A 599 -19.50 12.33 -4.62
CA GLU A 599 -20.82 12.66 -5.20
C GLU A 599 -22.00 12.76 -4.22
N GLN A 600 -21.79 12.55 -2.90
CA GLN A 600 -22.85 12.59 -1.88
C GLN A 600 -23.40 14.00 -1.59
N GLY A 601 -22.68 15.04 -1.99
CA GLY A 601 -23.01 16.43 -1.66
C GLY A 601 -22.23 17.47 -2.46
N PHE A 602 -22.26 18.71 -1.97
CA PHE A 602 -21.61 19.86 -2.60
C PHE A 602 -21.13 20.88 -1.55
N ARG A 603 -20.19 21.75 -1.93
CA ARG A 603 -19.74 22.92 -1.16
C ARG A 603 -20.02 24.21 -1.92
N VAL A 604 -20.42 25.26 -1.21
CA VAL A 604 -20.75 26.56 -1.81
C VAL A 604 -19.59 27.54 -1.56
N ARG A 605 -18.74 27.73 -2.58
CA ARG A 605 -17.62 28.68 -2.54
C ARG A 605 -18.06 30.04 -3.08
N THR A 606 -17.87 31.11 -2.31
CA THR A 606 -18.29 32.48 -2.68
C THR A 606 -17.09 33.42 -2.62
N ARG A 607 -16.94 34.35 -3.58
CA ARG A 607 -15.77 35.21 -3.67
C ARG A 607 -15.79 36.31 -2.60
N ASP A 608 -14.87 36.23 -1.64
CA ASP A 608 -14.57 37.33 -0.73
C ASP A 608 -13.17 37.91 -1.02
N LYS A 609 -13.14 39.15 -1.50
CA LYS A 609 -11.91 39.91 -1.77
C LYS A 609 -11.20 40.37 -0.49
N GLN A 610 -11.94 40.71 0.57
CA GLN A 610 -11.36 41.20 1.82
C GLN A 610 -10.69 40.05 2.58
N LEU A 611 -11.39 38.92 2.73
CA LEU A 611 -10.87 37.70 3.35
C LEU A 611 -9.67 37.14 2.57
N ALA A 612 -9.73 37.10 1.23
CA ALA A 612 -8.60 36.68 0.41
C ALA A 612 -7.35 37.56 0.62
N VAL A 613 -7.53 38.89 0.72
CA VAL A 613 -6.42 39.82 1.00
C VAL A 613 -5.90 39.68 2.44
N GLN A 614 -6.76 39.41 3.41
CA GLN A 614 -6.37 39.15 4.80
C GLN A 614 -5.52 37.87 4.92
N LEU A 615 -5.99 36.76 4.32
CA LEU A 615 -5.27 35.49 4.31
C LEU A 615 -3.97 35.57 3.50
N ALA A 616 -3.95 36.27 2.37
CA ALA A 616 -2.72 36.54 1.62
C ALA A 616 -1.68 37.33 2.45
N ARG A 617 -2.12 38.27 3.29
CA ARG A 617 -1.23 39.00 4.21
C ARG A 617 -0.67 38.11 5.32
N ARG A 618 -1.50 37.24 5.95
CA ARG A 618 -1.03 36.22 6.92
C ARG A 618 -0.01 35.29 6.25
N ALA A 619 -0.30 34.81 5.04
CA ALA A 619 0.59 33.95 4.27
C ALA A 619 1.94 34.61 3.95
N VAL A 620 1.97 35.85 3.47
CA VAL A 620 3.22 36.56 3.18
C VAL A 620 4.04 36.81 4.45
N HIS A 621 3.41 37.07 5.59
CA HIS A 621 4.11 37.16 6.88
C HIS A 621 4.67 35.79 7.30
N LEU A 622 3.85 34.74 7.26
CA LEU A 622 4.23 33.40 7.69
C LEU A 622 5.29 32.76 6.80
N LEU A 623 5.26 32.94 5.48
CA LEU A 623 6.30 32.44 4.59
C LEU A 623 7.64 33.16 4.81
N ARG A 624 7.63 34.43 5.24
CA ARG A 624 8.85 35.14 5.69
C ARG A 624 9.35 34.60 7.04
N ARG A 625 8.45 34.29 7.98
CA ARG A 625 8.77 33.57 9.24
C ARG A 625 9.42 32.21 8.91
N PHE A 626 8.81 31.45 8.01
CA PHE A 626 9.29 30.13 7.56
C PHE A 626 10.70 30.20 6.97
N VAL A 627 10.96 31.06 5.97
CA VAL A 627 12.30 31.21 5.37
C VAL A 627 13.38 31.60 6.40
N ARG A 628 13.02 32.32 7.46
CA ARG A 628 13.92 32.71 8.55
C ARG A 628 14.17 31.59 9.57
N GLU A 629 13.14 30.90 10.02
CA GLU A 629 13.19 29.99 11.18
C GLU A 629 13.31 28.52 10.80
N ALA A 630 12.65 28.09 9.71
CA ALA A 630 12.62 26.70 9.28
C ALA A 630 14.01 26.03 9.11
N PRO A 631 15.11 26.71 8.69
CA PRO A 631 16.44 26.08 8.60
C PRO A 631 16.94 25.41 9.90
N ALA A 632 16.46 25.82 11.07
CA ALA A 632 16.82 25.22 12.35
C ALA A 632 15.93 24.02 12.76
N LEU A 633 14.75 23.85 12.14
CA LEU A 633 13.78 22.83 12.51
C LEU A 633 14.23 21.38 12.22
N PRO A 634 14.96 21.06 11.12
CA PRO A 634 15.53 19.73 10.91
C PRO A 634 16.39 19.23 12.08
N ALA A 635 17.22 20.09 12.67
CA ALA A 635 18.01 19.73 13.84
C ALA A 635 17.13 19.49 15.08
N ARG A 636 16.12 20.34 15.31
CA ARG A 636 15.17 20.20 16.44
C ARG A 636 14.35 18.91 16.34
N TYR A 637 13.78 18.61 15.17
CA TYR A 637 12.98 17.39 14.96
C TYR A 637 13.84 16.11 15.02
N ARG A 638 15.04 16.10 14.43
CA ARG A 638 15.95 14.94 14.51
C ARG A 638 16.48 14.68 15.93
N ALA A 639 16.69 15.72 16.74
CA ALA A 639 17.09 15.56 18.14
C ALA A 639 15.96 14.99 19.02
N GLU A 640 14.71 15.38 18.78
CA GLU A 640 13.55 14.88 19.51
C GLU A 640 13.04 13.51 19.01
N LEU A 641 13.42 13.08 17.80
CA LEU A 641 12.94 11.85 17.17
C LEU A 641 13.04 10.61 18.10
N PRO A 642 14.18 10.30 18.76
CA PRO A 642 14.29 9.11 19.61
C PRO A 642 13.35 9.14 20.82
N ARG A 643 12.98 10.34 21.30
CA ARG A 643 12.00 10.51 22.38
C ARG A 643 10.58 10.41 21.85
N LEU A 644 10.30 10.94 20.66
CA LEU A 644 8.97 10.88 20.05
C LEU A 644 8.56 9.45 19.65
N THR A 645 9.54 8.62 19.26
CA THR A 645 9.32 7.22 18.84
C THR A 645 9.58 6.21 19.97
N SER A 646 9.75 6.66 21.22
CA SER A 646 10.06 5.79 22.36
C SER A 646 8.82 5.08 22.92
N ARG A 647 9.04 3.97 23.64
CA ARG A 647 7.97 3.22 24.34
C ARG A 647 7.29 4.11 25.38
N GLU A 648 8.10 4.76 26.20
CA GLU A 648 7.71 5.61 27.34
C GLU A 648 6.91 6.84 26.88
N ASN A 649 7.21 7.38 25.70
CA ASN A 649 6.45 8.49 25.14
C ASN A 649 5.04 8.10 24.68
N TRP A 650 4.87 6.87 24.18
CA TRP A 650 3.55 6.35 23.83
C TRP A 650 2.76 5.89 25.05
N GLU A 651 3.38 5.19 26.00
CA GLU A 651 2.76 4.83 27.29
C GLU A 651 2.21 6.08 28.00
N ARG A 652 3.02 7.15 28.09
CA ARG A 652 2.60 8.47 28.57
C ARG A 652 1.39 9.06 27.82
N LEU A 653 1.27 8.85 26.51
CA LEU A 653 0.13 9.35 25.73
C LEU A 653 -1.16 8.58 26.00
N TYR A 654 -1.08 7.31 26.38
CA TYR A 654 -2.24 6.51 26.75
C TYR A 654 -2.72 6.76 28.18
N ASP A 655 -1.81 7.07 29.10
CA ASP A 655 -2.14 7.42 30.49
C ASP A 655 -2.68 8.86 30.64
N GLN A 656 -2.58 9.68 29.59
CA GLN A 656 -3.20 11.00 29.54
C GLN A 656 -4.72 10.88 29.45
N LYS A 657 -5.38 10.99 30.62
CA LYS A 657 -6.83 11.25 30.71
C LYS A 657 -7.15 12.56 30.00
N GLY A 658 -7.91 12.46 28.92
CA GLY A 658 -8.49 13.60 28.19
C GLY A 658 -9.71 14.21 28.88
#